data_AF-A0ABD4THJ2-F1
#
_entry.id   AF-A0ABD4THJ2-F1
#
_cell.length_a   1.000
_cell.length_b   1.000
_cell.length_c   1.000
_cell.angle_alpha   90.00
_cell.angle_beta   90.00
_cell.angle_gamma   90.00
#
_symmetry.space_group_name_H-M   'P 1'
#
loop_
_entity.id
_entity.type
_entity.pdbx_description
1 polymer ?
#
loop_
_entity_poly.entity_id
_entity_poly.type
_entity_poly.pdbx_seq_one_letter_code
_entity_poly.pdbx_strand_id
1 'polypeptide(L)'
;MGGKKEKIDGGFSLFGAQTLRRLTEDLEAEADGVRESDDIEYIHRMRVASRRVRAALPLFAPCLPESAYKKARKGVRSITRSLGAARDLDVQIEFLQSFLHSLPDEHPPVWYAGFLPPAEDTTVLVTADAPPVGVLSLPPSPGIRMRMRELLWKIRVYITGGVALPAPCEETAFQPLIRPGIECLLLRWTERRASLHPEVVSSVDAFESSGVADVLLEWCRDQIVSAHLHETDIHSRFTYEAAYHAISTRLEELISFERYVPDPTRIAEHHEMRIAAKRLRYTMEIFSDLYPDALKKPIQVVKKLQDLLGDMHDCDVWLDVLPHFMEEEESRVRSFFGHNGFMRFIRPGLLHLADDRRCRRNELYELFSLHWKAMVEDDLIEDIRQKIVEPFLLENPGLHGTFEGRNIRIALIGDIHSNLPALQAVIADAEQRGATHILHLGDLIGFGPHPEETLQLIGEKKINGIAGNIDIDTLSLRKNDCRKKAVSDDVKMQALCWTRKQLSKDSRSYLRSLPREIRTRIGDMTLLLTHGSPESTTGRIGPHTPDMELLAYANTTGVDLIVSAHTHVPFTRTVSECHFINTGSVGRPADGDPRACYCLLEANPLSICHIRIPYDIESVTGAIQKAGLPAIFCTMLRHGIPIGEAGMIGRGGEAPKEIGGISAECSVDKMQMGFEPQ
;
A
#
# COMPACT_ATOMS: atom_id res chain seq x y z
N MET A 1 -8.53 -28.79 24.96
CA MET A 1 -7.09 -29.09 24.93
C MET A 1 -6.42 -27.97 24.15
N GLY A 2 -5.57 -27.19 24.82
CA GLY A 2 -5.00 -25.95 24.26
C GLY A 2 -4.09 -26.24 23.08
N GLY A 3 -4.44 -25.71 21.92
CA GLY A 3 -3.53 -25.68 20.77
C GLY A 3 -2.27 -24.93 21.19
N LYS A 4 -1.12 -25.59 21.11
CA LYS A 4 0.19 -24.94 21.19
C LYS A 4 0.19 -23.86 20.11
N LYS A 5 0.11 -22.58 20.49
CA LYS A 5 0.49 -21.49 19.58
C LYS A 5 1.92 -21.79 19.15
N GLU A 6 2.16 -21.87 17.85
CA GLU A 6 3.53 -21.89 17.34
C GLU A 6 4.30 -20.74 17.99
N LYS A 7 5.48 -21.07 18.51
CA LYS A 7 6.32 -20.12 19.21
C LYS A 7 6.83 -19.15 18.14
N ILE A 8 6.28 -17.94 18.14
CA ILE A 8 6.67 -16.87 17.22
C ILE A 8 8.17 -16.63 17.38
N ASP A 9 8.84 -16.36 16.26
CA ASP A 9 10.27 -16.13 16.23
C ASP A 9 10.72 -15.11 17.29
N GLY A 10 11.78 -15.46 18.01
CA GLY A 10 12.30 -14.65 19.11
C GLY A 10 12.92 -13.35 18.64
N GLY A 11 13.64 -13.38 17.50
CA GLY A 11 14.28 -12.21 16.91
C GLY A 11 13.25 -11.18 16.44
N PHE A 12 12.18 -11.65 15.79
CA PHE A 12 11.10 -10.79 15.33
C PHE A 12 10.30 -10.19 16.49
N SER A 13 10.10 -10.96 17.56
CA SER A 13 9.47 -10.48 18.78
C SER A 13 10.33 -9.43 19.49
N LEU A 14 11.66 -9.63 19.54
CA LEU A 14 12.61 -8.63 20.06
C LEU A 14 12.59 -7.35 19.21
N PHE A 15 12.69 -7.49 17.89
CA PHE A 15 12.68 -6.36 16.96
C PHE A 15 11.38 -5.53 17.08
N GLY A 16 10.24 -6.22 17.14
CA GLY A 16 8.95 -5.61 17.38
C GLY A 16 8.87 -4.89 18.73
N ALA A 17 9.43 -5.48 19.79
CA ALA A 17 9.47 -4.88 21.12
C ALA A 17 10.36 -3.63 21.19
N GLN A 18 11.56 -3.65 20.61
CA GLN A 18 12.44 -2.48 20.53
C GLN A 18 11.77 -1.34 19.75
N THR A 19 11.17 -1.68 18.60
CA THR A 19 10.48 -0.70 17.75
C THR A 19 9.26 -0.10 18.45
N LEU A 20 8.36 -0.92 18.98
CA LEU A 20 7.13 -0.45 19.63
C LEU A 20 7.43 0.32 20.91
N ARG A 21 8.47 -0.05 21.66
CA ARG A 21 8.92 0.70 22.84
C ARG A 21 9.30 2.13 22.47
N ARG A 22 10.25 2.31 21.55
CA ARG A 22 10.69 3.63 21.07
C ARG A 22 9.50 4.49 20.63
N LEU A 23 8.65 3.93 19.77
CA LEU A 23 7.50 4.67 19.22
C LEU A 23 6.43 5.01 20.27
N THR A 24 6.29 4.20 21.31
CA THR A 24 5.32 4.44 22.40
C THR A 24 5.88 5.47 23.38
N GLU A 25 7.17 5.38 23.72
CA GLU A 25 7.87 6.40 24.54
C GLU A 25 7.82 7.78 23.86
N ASP A 26 8.09 7.85 22.54
CA ASP A 26 7.95 9.09 21.76
C ASP A 26 6.52 9.68 21.81
N LEU A 27 5.50 8.82 21.92
CA LEU A 27 4.10 9.25 21.98
C LEU A 27 3.74 9.79 23.36
N GLU A 28 4.21 9.16 24.44
CA GLU A 28 3.97 9.60 25.82
C GLU A 28 4.72 10.90 26.15
N ALA A 29 5.94 11.07 25.62
CA ALA A 29 6.77 12.24 25.88
C ALA A 29 6.12 13.57 25.46
N GLU A 30 5.18 13.56 24.53
CA GLU A 30 4.50 14.75 24.02
C GLU A 30 3.18 15.06 24.75
N ALA A 31 2.68 14.15 25.59
CA ALA A 31 1.34 14.25 26.17
C ALA A 31 1.16 15.47 27.09
N ASP A 32 2.13 15.73 27.98
CA ASP A 32 2.09 16.88 28.89
C ASP A 32 2.19 18.21 28.13
N GLY A 33 3.01 18.25 27.09
CA GLY A 33 3.11 19.43 26.22
C GLY A 33 1.80 19.76 25.51
N VAL A 34 1.01 18.74 25.11
CA VAL A 34 -0.33 18.97 24.52
C VAL A 34 -1.34 19.51 25.54
N ARG A 35 -1.15 19.26 26.85
CA ARG A 35 -2.03 19.77 27.92
C ARG A 35 -1.70 21.19 28.34
N GLU A 36 -0.41 21.46 28.53
CA GLU A 36 0.07 22.65 29.24
C GLU A 36 0.50 23.76 28.29
N SER A 37 0.83 23.43 27.03
CA SER A 37 1.37 24.37 26.07
C SER A 37 0.34 24.77 25.01
N ASP A 38 0.34 26.06 24.67
CA ASP A 38 -0.32 26.59 23.47
C ASP A 38 0.52 26.33 22.19
N ASP A 39 1.71 25.72 22.32
CA ASP A 39 2.57 25.41 21.17
C ASP A 39 2.00 24.25 20.32
N ILE A 40 1.64 24.58 19.09
CA ILE A 40 1.09 23.67 18.07
C ILE A 40 2.04 22.53 17.70
N GLU A 41 3.33 22.63 18.03
CA GLU A 41 4.33 21.62 17.70
C GLU A 41 4.24 20.37 18.60
N TYR A 42 3.75 20.47 19.84
CA TYR A 42 3.47 19.28 20.66
C TYR A 42 2.37 18.41 20.02
N ILE A 43 1.29 19.04 19.54
CA ILE A 43 0.23 18.35 18.81
C ILE A 43 0.78 17.72 17.52
N HIS A 44 1.68 18.43 16.82
CA HIS A 44 2.32 17.89 15.62
C HIS A 44 3.12 16.61 15.92
N ARG A 45 4.05 16.67 16.87
CA ARG A 45 4.94 15.56 17.23
C ARG A 45 4.16 14.38 17.79
N MET A 46 3.20 14.61 18.69
CA MET A 46 2.32 13.55 19.21
C MET A 46 1.49 12.89 18.08
N ARG A 47 0.99 13.67 17.13
CA ARG A 47 0.27 13.14 15.96
C ARG A 47 1.17 12.31 15.06
N VAL A 48 2.43 12.71 14.88
CA VAL A 48 3.41 11.93 14.09
C VAL A 48 3.74 10.62 14.80
N ALA A 49 4.03 10.65 16.12
CA ALA A 49 4.31 9.47 16.93
C ALA A 49 3.13 8.48 16.91
N SER A 50 1.91 8.94 17.17
CA SER A 50 0.70 8.09 17.15
C SER A 50 0.44 7.44 15.78
N ARG A 51 0.73 8.15 14.67
CA ARG A 51 0.65 7.59 13.31
C ARG A 51 1.69 6.49 13.09
N ARG A 52 2.92 6.65 13.60
CA ARG A 52 3.97 5.63 13.51
C ARG A 52 3.61 4.39 14.33
N VAL A 53 3.15 4.55 15.57
CA VAL A 53 2.63 3.42 16.38
C VAL A 53 1.49 2.71 15.64
N ARG A 54 0.55 3.46 15.06
CA ARG A 54 -0.57 2.89 14.28
C ARG A 54 -0.10 2.12 13.05
N ALA A 55 0.99 2.53 12.41
CA ALA A 55 1.58 1.84 11.26
C ALA A 55 2.34 0.57 11.68
N ALA A 56 3.02 0.60 12.83
CA ALA A 56 3.79 -0.52 13.36
C ALA A 56 2.91 -1.64 13.95
N LEU A 57 1.83 -1.30 14.67
CA LEU A 57 0.98 -2.28 15.37
C LEU A 57 0.52 -3.47 14.49
N PRO A 58 0.03 -3.27 13.25
CA PRO A 58 -0.37 -4.40 12.40
C PRO A 58 0.79 -5.31 11.97
N LEU A 59 2.02 -4.79 11.87
CA LEU A 59 3.20 -5.58 11.48
C LEU A 59 3.58 -6.56 12.59
N PHE A 60 3.52 -6.11 13.83
CA PHE A 60 3.85 -6.92 15.02
C PHE A 60 2.64 -7.56 15.70
N ALA A 61 1.47 -7.53 15.04
CA ALA A 61 0.25 -8.15 15.53
C ALA A 61 0.40 -9.63 15.93
N PRO A 62 1.20 -10.46 15.21
CA PRO A 62 1.44 -11.83 15.64
C PRO A 62 2.07 -11.90 17.04
N CYS A 63 3.06 -11.05 17.33
CA CYS A 63 3.84 -11.08 18.58
C CYS A 63 3.04 -10.64 19.81
N LEU A 64 2.02 -9.80 19.59
CA LEU A 64 1.22 -9.20 20.65
C LEU A 64 0.11 -10.16 21.12
N PRO A 65 -0.21 -10.18 22.44
CA PRO A 65 -1.44 -10.76 22.91
C PRO A 65 -2.66 -10.12 22.21
N GLU A 66 -3.61 -10.94 21.74
CA GLU A 66 -4.77 -10.46 20.95
C GLU A 66 -5.57 -9.36 21.68
N SER A 67 -5.67 -9.44 23.01
CA SER A 67 -6.29 -8.41 23.85
C SER A 67 -5.51 -7.10 23.84
N ALA A 68 -4.19 -7.17 24.03
CA ALA A 68 -3.29 -6.02 23.99
C ALA A 68 -3.31 -5.34 22.60
N TYR A 69 -3.20 -6.12 21.52
CA TYR A 69 -3.28 -5.61 20.15
C TYR A 69 -4.60 -4.86 19.88
N LYS A 70 -5.75 -5.45 20.25
CA LYS A 70 -7.07 -4.80 20.04
C LYS A 70 -7.20 -3.51 20.86
N LYS A 71 -6.76 -3.53 22.11
CA LYS A 71 -6.78 -2.36 23.00
C LYS A 71 -5.91 -1.24 22.43
N ALA A 72 -4.65 -1.55 22.11
CA ALA A 72 -3.69 -0.61 21.53
C ALA A 72 -4.18 -0.02 20.20
N ARG A 73 -4.64 -0.87 19.28
CA ARG A 73 -5.15 -0.43 17.98
C ARG A 73 -6.35 0.52 18.12
N LYS A 74 -7.24 0.28 19.09
CA LYS A 74 -8.38 1.17 19.36
C LYS A 74 -7.93 2.49 19.98
N GLY A 75 -7.11 2.44 21.02
CA GLY A 75 -6.61 3.62 21.73
C GLY A 75 -5.83 4.55 20.82
N VAL A 76 -4.80 4.02 20.14
CA VAL A 76 -3.94 4.79 19.22
C VAL A 76 -4.75 5.38 18.07
N ARG A 77 -5.74 4.64 17.52
CA ARG A 77 -6.62 5.17 16.46
C ARG A 77 -7.46 6.36 16.96
N SER A 78 -7.96 6.29 18.19
CA SER A 78 -8.79 7.35 18.78
C SER A 78 -7.99 8.64 18.93
N ILE A 79 -6.82 8.56 19.58
CA ILE A 79 -5.96 9.73 19.80
C ILE A 79 -5.45 10.31 18.47
N THR A 80 -5.05 9.46 17.51
CA THR A 80 -4.60 9.92 16.18
C THR A 80 -5.69 10.72 15.45
N ARG A 81 -6.97 10.36 15.64
CA ARG A 81 -8.11 11.05 14.99
C ARG A 81 -8.34 12.42 15.62
N SER A 82 -8.33 12.50 16.95
CA SER A 82 -8.55 13.75 17.69
C SER A 82 -7.45 14.77 17.40
N LEU A 83 -6.17 14.36 17.51
CA LEU A 83 -5.01 15.17 17.15
C LEU A 83 -5.01 15.59 15.67
N GLY A 84 -5.58 14.77 14.80
CA GLY A 84 -5.71 15.06 13.37
C GLY A 84 -6.53 16.31 13.10
N ALA A 85 -7.74 16.39 13.66
CA ALA A 85 -8.65 17.50 13.43
C ALA A 85 -8.08 18.85 13.89
N ALA A 86 -7.39 18.86 15.03
CA ALA A 86 -6.72 20.06 15.54
C ALA A 86 -5.52 20.46 14.68
N ARG A 87 -4.61 19.53 14.38
CA ARG A 87 -3.41 19.85 13.59
C ARG A 87 -3.73 20.30 12.16
N ASP A 88 -4.78 19.75 11.55
CA ASP A 88 -5.16 20.15 10.20
C ASP A 88 -5.59 21.64 10.18
N LEU A 89 -6.27 22.13 11.24
CA LEU A 89 -6.55 23.56 11.41
C LEU A 89 -5.29 24.36 11.74
N ASP A 90 -4.39 23.87 12.59
CA ASP A 90 -3.14 24.57 12.92
C ASP A 90 -2.32 24.85 11.65
N VAL A 91 -2.18 23.85 10.77
CA VAL A 91 -1.48 24.00 9.47
C VAL A 91 -2.18 25.00 8.56
N GLN A 92 -3.52 24.98 8.52
CA GLN A 92 -4.29 25.92 7.71
C GLN A 92 -4.19 27.36 8.24
N ILE A 93 -4.18 27.54 9.57
CA ILE A 93 -4.00 28.85 10.22
C ILE A 93 -2.61 29.41 9.91
N GLU A 94 -1.56 28.59 10.10
CA GLU A 94 -0.17 28.97 9.79
C GLU A 94 -0.03 29.37 8.31
N PHE A 95 -0.62 28.59 7.41
CA PHE A 95 -0.67 28.91 5.99
C PHE A 95 -1.38 30.25 5.73
N LEU A 96 -2.57 30.47 6.29
CA LEU A 96 -3.33 31.72 6.09
C LEU A 96 -2.60 32.93 6.65
N GLN A 97 -1.91 32.80 7.79
CA GLN A 97 -1.07 33.84 8.34
C GLN A 97 0.07 34.16 7.38
N SER A 98 0.83 33.16 6.92
CA SER A 98 1.90 33.35 5.95
C SER A 98 1.41 33.99 4.65
N PHE A 99 0.24 33.54 4.16
CA PHE A 99 -0.41 34.11 2.98
C PHE A 99 -0.86 35.57 3.19
N LEU A 100 -1.33 35.94 4.37
CA LEU A 100 -1.65 37.33 4.69
C LEU A 100 -0.41 38.24 4.70
N HIS A 101 0.73 37.74 5.19
CA HIS A 101 1.99 38.49 5.22
C HIS A 101 2.61 38.66 3.82
N SER A 102 2.28 37.80 2.86
CA SER A 102 2.76 37.95 1.48
C SER A 102 1.94 38.96 0.66
N LEU A 103 0.77 39.39 1.16
CA LEU A 103 -0.07 40.39 0.49
C LEU A 103 0.42 41.82 0.80
N PRO A 104 0.34 42.76 -0.15
CA PRO A 104 0.68 44.17 0.08
C PRO A 104 -0.08 44.78 1.27
N ASP A 105 0.57 45.73 1.97
CA ASP A 105 0.02 46.41 3.16
C ASP A 105 -0.91 47.61 2.84
N GLU A 106 -0.95 48.07 1.58
CA GLU A 106 -1.74 49.24 1.21
C GLU A 106 -3.25 48.95 1.18
N HIS A 107 -4.00 49.55 2.11
CA HIS A 107 -5.47 49.62 2.06
C HIS A 107 -5.91 51.08 2.02
N PRO A 108 -6.60 51.53 0.95
CA PRO A 108 -7.41 52.73 1.07
C PRO A 108 -8.52 52.48 2.11
N PRO A 109 -8.93 53.50 2.90
CA PRO A 109 -10.02 53.35 3.86
C PRO A 109 -11.30 52.90 3.16
N VAL A 110 -11.87 51.79 3.62
CA VAL A 110 -13.09 51.21 3.05
C VAL A 110 -14.30 51.78 3.78
N TRP A 111 -15.17 52.45 3.03
CA TRP A 111 -16.39 53.07 3.55
C TRP A 111 -17.60 52.18 3.29
N TYR A 112 -18.40 51.93 4.31
CA TYR A 112 -19.65 51.16 4.19
C TYR A 112 -20.85 52.01 4.61
N ALA A 113 -21.77 52.23 3.68
CA ALA A 113 -23.10 52.76 3.97
C ALA A 113 -24.03 51.58 4.28
N GLY A 114 -24.53 51.50 5.51
CA GLY A 114 -25.46 50.46 5.95
C GLY A 114 -26.44 51.00 6.99
N PHE A 115 -27.69 50.55 6.93
CA PHE A 115 -28.70 50.85 7.94
C PHE A 115 -28.45 49.93 9.15
N LEU A 116 -27.80 50.45 10.20
CA LEU A 116 -27.80 49.76 11.50
C LEU A 116 -29.12 50.09 12.23
N PRO A 117 -29.81 49.11 12.85
CA PRO A 117 -30.90 49.43 13.76
C PRO A 117 -30.36 50.31 14.91
N PRO A 118 -31.08 51.36 15.33
CA PRO A 118 -30.59 52.26 16.35
C PRO A 118 -30.38 51.49 17.66
N ALA A 119 -29.16 51.56 18.20
CA ALA A 119 -28.92 51.23 19.60
C ALA A 119 -29.50 52.37 20.45
N GLU A 120 -30.22 52.02 21.53
CA GLU A 120 -31.03 52.95 22.33
C GLU A 120 -30.27 54.15 22.93
N ASP A 121 -28.94 54.18 22.90
CA ASP A 121 -28.11 55.29 23.40
C ASP A 121 -26.99 55.69 22.41
N THR A 122 -27.33 56.27 21.25
CA THR A 122 -26.32 56.86 20.35
C THR A 122 -26.54 58.36 20.17
N THR A 123 -25.85 59.19 20.96
CA THR A 123 -25.80 60.64 20.77
C THR A 123 -24.88 61.00 19.61
N VAL A 124 -25.45 61.45 18.50
CA VAL A 124 -24.71 61.97 17.34
C VAL A 124 -24.46 63.47 17.55
N LEU A 125 -23.20 63.87 17.74
CA LEU A 125 -22.79 65.28 17.68
C LEU A 125 -22.67 65.70 16.21
N VAL A 126 -23.60 66.52 15.75
CA VAL A 126 -23.55 67.16 14.42
C VAL A 126 -22.85 68.51 14.57
N THR A 127 -21.71 68.69 13.90
CA THR A 127 -21.14 70.03 13.65
C THR A 127 -21.18 70.30 12.14
N ALA A 128 -21.52 71.52 11.76
CA ALA A 128 -22.05 71.86 10.44
C ALA A 128 -21.03 71.87 9.28
N ASP A 129 -19.72 71.73 9.53
CA ASP A 129 -18.69 71.96 8.51
C ASP A 129 -17.66 70.82 8.33
N ALA A 130 -17.98 69.60 8.77
CA ALA A 130 -17.19 68.40 8.45
C ALA A 130 -18.12 67.22 8.16
N PRO A 131 -17.79 66.31 7.21
CA PRO A 131 -18.53 65.05 7.09
C PRO A 131 -18.54 64.39 8.47
N PRO A 132 -19.68 63.88 8.97
CA PRO A 132 -19.77 63.40 10.33
C PRO A 132 -18.82 62.20 10.49
N VAL A 133 -17.67 62.44 11.09
CA VAL A 133 -16.73 61.38 11.49
C VAL A 133 -17.28 60.78 12.78
N GLY A 134 -18.35 60.00 12.65
CA GLY A 134 -18.78 59.11 13.71
C GLY A 134 -17.87 57.88 13.71
N VAL A 135 -16.90 57.84 14.63
CA VAL A 135 -16.33 56.55 15.02
C VAL A 135 -17.43 55.81 15.76
N LEU A 136 -17.97 54.77 15.14
CA LEU A 136 -19.03 53.95 15.72
C LEU A 136 -18.42 53.08 16.83
N SER A 137 -18.28 53.64 18.03
CA SER A 137 -18.06 52.85 19.24
C SER A 137 -19.39 52.19 19.62
N LEU A 138 -19.63 50.98 19.11
CA LEU A 138 -20.82 50.20 19.49
C LEU A 138 -20.75 49.83 20.98
N PRO A 139 -21.75 50.17 21.82
CA PRO A 139 -21.73 49.80 23.22
C PRO A 139 -21.71 48.27 23.40
N PRO A 140 -21.15 47.76 24.50
CA PRO A 140 -21.18 46.34 24.83
C PRO A 140 -22.61 45.96 25.25
N SER A 141 -23.41 45.44 24.31
CA SER A 141 -24.74 44.92 24.63
C SER A 141 -24.60 43.48 25.15
N PRO A 142 -25.08 43.15 26.36
CA PRO A 142 -25.03 41.79 26.89
C PRO A 142 -26.07 40.94 26.16
N GLY A 143 -25.62 40.11 25.21
CA GLY A 143 -26.46 39.15 24.49
C GLY A 143 -26.19 39.01 23.00
N ILE A 144 -25.49 39.97 22.38
CA ILE A 144 -25.09 39.88 20.96
C ILE A 144 -23.72 39.21 20.87
N ARG A 145 -23.66 37.99 20.29
CA ARG A 145 -22.40 37.26 20.05
C ARG A 145 -21.35 38.19 19.40
N MET A 146 -20.22 38.40 20.08
CA MET A 146 -19.07 39.24 19.69
C MET A 146 -18.49 39.01 18.26
N ARG A 147 -18.93 37.99 17.52
CA ARG A 147 -18.20 37.29 16.44
C ARG A 147 -18.13 37.98 15.07
N MET A 148 -18.95 39.01 14.82
CA MET A 148 -18.89 39.80 13.56
C MET A 148 -18.26 41.19 13.79
N ARG A 149 -18.26 41.68 15.05
CA ARG A 149 -17.70 42.99 15.42
C ARG A 149 -16.18 43.05 15.22
N GLU A 150 -15.49 41.92 15.38
CA GLU A 150 -14.04 41.79 15.19
C GLU A 150 -13.59 41.90 13.73
N LEU A 151 -14.49 41.89 12.74
CA LEU A 151 -14.17 42.17 11.33
C LEU A 151 -14.51 43.61 10.92
N LEU A 152 -15.23 44.35 11.77
CA LEU A 152 -15.72 45.70 11.46
C LEU A 152 -14.70 46.82 11.72
N TRP A 153 -13.62 46.57 12.48
CA TRP A 153 -12.67 47.63 12.87
C TRP A 153 -11.85 48.22 11.72
N LYS A 154 -11.80 47.56 10.55
CA LYS A 154 -11.17 48.10 9.32
C LYS A 154 -12.13 48.85 8.39
N ILE A 155 -13.43 48.82 8.67
CA ILE A 155 -14.47 49.40 7.83
C ILE A 155 -15.04 50.63 8.56
N ARG A 156 -14.89 51.82 7.98
CA ARG A 156 -15.52 53.02 8.52
C ARG A 156 -17.00 53.01 8.10
N VAL A 157 -17.90 52.90 9.09
CA VAL A 157 -19.35 52.85 8.89
C VAL A 157 -19.95 54.24 9.09
N TYR A 158 -20.70 54.72 8.10
CA TYR A 158 -21.52 55.94 8.24
C TYR A 158 -22.95 55.56 8.66
N ILE A 159 -23.45 56.15 9.75
CA ILE A 159 -24.89 56.17 10.06
C ILE A 159 -25.46 57.47 9.50
N THR A 160 -26.25 57.39 8.43
CA THR A 160 -26.98 58.55 7.92
C THR A 160 -28.31 58.68 8.66
N GLY A 161 -28.36 59.55 9.67
CA GLY A 161 -29.63 60.06 10.19
C GLY A 161 -30.28 60.96 9.14
N GLY A 162 -31.09 60.37 8.25
CA GLY A 162 -32.04 61.08 7.39
C GLY A 162 -31.50 62.06 6.32
N VAL A 163 -30.18 62.25 6.17
CA VAL A 163 -29.62 63.12 5.13
C VAL A 163 -29.17 62.29 3.92
N ALA A 164 -29.60 62.70 2.73
CA ALA A 164 -29.22 62.11 1.45
C ALA A 164 -27.69 62.08 1.30
N LEU A 165 -27.15 60.91 0.93
CA LEU A 165 -25.73 60.73 0.62
C LEU A 165 -25.33 61.69 -0.53
N PRO A 166 -24.17 62.36 -0.47
CA PRO A 166 -23.54 62.81 -1.71
C PRO A 166 -23.36 61.59 -2.62
N ALA A 167 -23.62 61.75 -3.92
CA ALA A 167 -23.53 60.68 -4.91
C ALA A 167 -22.23 59.87 -4.68
N PRO A 168 -22.28 58.52 -4.78
CA PRO A 168 -21.08 57.72 -4.63
C PRO A 168 -20.00 58.32 -5.53
N CYS A 169 -18.89 58.77 -4.93
CA CYS A 169 -17.73 59.20 -5.69
C CYS A 169 -17.47 58.14 -6.76
N GLU A 170 -17.29 58.64 -7.98
CA GLU A 170 -17.14 57.85 -9.20
C GLU A 170 -16.25 56.63 -9.00
N GLU A 171 -16.55 55.57 -9.77
CA GLU A 171 -15.89 54.27 -9.85
C GLU A 171 -14.38 54.36 -10.20
N THR A 172 -13.59 55.07 -9.40
CA THR A 172 -12.14 55.09 -9.51
C THR A 172 -11.61 53.79 -8.91
N ALA A 173 -11.31 52.84 -9.81
CA ALA A 173 -10.41 51.70 -9.63
C ALA A 173 -10.30 51.17 -8.17
N PHE A 174 -11.38 50.58 -7.66
CA PHE A 174 -11.27 49.79 -6.43
C PHE A 174 -10.31 48.63 -6.68
N GLN A 175 -9.09 48.72 -6.17
CA GLN A 175 -8.26 47.53 -6.02
C GLN A 175 -9.07 46.50 -5.21
N PRO A 176 -9.15 45.24 -5.68
CA PRO A 176 -9.92 44.23 -4.96
C PRO A 176 -9.38 44.09 -3.55
N LEU A 177 -10.27 44.24 -2.56
CA LEU A 177 -9.92 44.12 -1.15
C LEU A 177 -9.70 42.63 -0.83
N ILE A 178 -8.46 42.16 -1.02
CA ILE A 178 -8.09 40.76 -0.84
C ILE A 178 -8.06 40.38 0.65
N ARG A 179 -7.47 41.23 1.50
CA ARG A 179 -7.18 40.89 2.89
C ARG A 179 -8.41 40.61 3.77
N PRO A 180 -9.53 41.36 3.67
CA PRO A 180 -10.70 41.10 4.53
C PRO A 180 -11.28 39.68 4.38
N GLY A 181 -11.26 39.11 3.17
CA GLY A 181 -11.71 37.74 2.93
C GLY A 181 -10.84 36.70 3.65
N ILE A 182 -9.52 36.87 3.56
CA ILE A 182 -8.55 35.96 4.20
C ILE A 182 -8.57 36.12 5.72
N GLU A 183 -8.68 37.34 6.23
CA GLU A 183 -8.80 37.62 7.67
C GLU A 183 -10.09 37.04 8.26
N CYS A 184 -11.20 37.10 7.51
CA CYS A 184 -12.46 36.45 7.89
C CYS A 184 -12.29 34.93 8.02
N LEU A 185 -11.65 34.29 7.05
CA LEU A 185 -11.37 32.86 7.06
C LEU A 185 -10.44 32.48 8.22
N LEU A 186 -9.35 33.22 8.42
CA LEU A 186 -8.40 33.03 9.52
C LEU A 186 -9.08 33.12 10.89
N LEU A 187 -9.94 34.12 11.08
CA LEU A 187 -10.71 34.28 12.31
C LEU A 187 -11.57 33.03 12.57
N ARG A 188 -12.32 32.57 11.57
CA ARG A 188 -13.20 31.40 11.69
C ARG A 188 -12.43 30.12 12.01
N TRP A 189 -11.25 29.95 11.42
CA TRP A 189 -10.40 28.79 11.65
C TRP A 189 -9.80 28.83 13.06
N THR A 190 -9.38 30.01 13.51
CA THR A 190 -8.87 30.22 14.87
C THR A 190 -9.95 29.93 15.92
N GLU A 191 -11.18 30.44 15.71
CA GLU A 191 -12.33 30.14 16.58
C GLU A 191 -12.63 28.63 16.62
N ARG A 192 -12.64 27.96 15.45
CA ARG A 192 -12.88 26.52 15.35
C ARG A 192 -11.78 25.72 16.06
N ARG A 193 -10.52 26.11 15.89
CA ARG A 193 -9.38 25.44 16.53
C ARG A 193 -9.42 25.59 18.05
N ALA A 194 -9.77 26.76 18.56
CA ALA A 194 -9.99 26.98 19.99
C ALA A 194 -11.10 26.07 20.54
N SER A 195 -12.19 25.90 19.78
CA SER A 195 -13.31 25.03 20.20
C SER A 195 -12.97 23.53 20.30
N LEU A 196 -11.93 23.07 19.57
CA LEU A 196 -11.49 21.66 19.60
C LEU A 196 -10.50 21.37 20.73
N HIS A 197 -9.87 22.38 21.33
CA HIS A 197 -8.82 22.17 22.33
C HIS A 197 -9.28 21.32 23.53
N PRO A 198 -10.48 21.53 24.12
CA PRO A 198 -10.97 20.67 25.20
C PRO A 198 -11.15 19.21 24.79
N GLU A 199 -11.57 18.94 23.55
CA GLU A 199 -11.71 17.58 23.02
C GLU A 199 -10.35 16.90 22.82
N VAL A 200 -9.34 17.66 22.39
CA VAL A 200 -7.95 17.17 22.26
C VAL A 200 -7.41 16.76 23.63
N VAL A 201 -7.49 17.65 24.62
CA VAL A 201 -7.02 17.38 25.99
C VAL A 201 -7.75 16.16 26.57
N SER A 202 -9.08 16.13 26.47
CA SER A 202 -9.86 14.98 26.93
C SER A 202 -9.49 13.67 26.23
N SER A 203 -9.12 13.73 24.95
CA SER A 203 -8.67 12.56 24.20
C SER A 203 -7.30 12.06 24.65
N VAL A 204 -6.39 12.97 24.99
CA VAL A 204 -5.07 12.65 25.56
C VAL A 204 -5.24 12.00 26.93
N ASP A 205 -6.05 12.60 27.81
CA ASP A 205 -6.34 12.06 29.15
C ASP A 205 -7.00 10.68 29.07
N ALA A 206 -7.94 10.49 28.13
CA ALA A 206 -8.58 9.20 27.90
C ALA A 206 -7.59 8.16 27.36
N PHE A 207 -6.60 8.56 26.57
CA PHE A 207 -5.56 7.66 26.07
C PHE A 207 -4.64 7.19 27.20
N GLU A 208 -4.15 8.10 28.03
CA GLU A 208 -3.32 7.74 29.19
C GLU A 208 -4.09 6.90 30.20
N SER A 209 -5.28 7.35 30.59
CA SER A 209 -6.14 6.62 31.54
C SER A 209 -6.56 5.24 31.02
N SER A 210 -6.48 5.00 29.71
CA SER A 210 -6.75 3.68 29.15
C SER A 210 -5.67 2.65 29.49
N GLY A 211 -4.47 3.07 29.91
CA GLY A 211 -3.32 2.19 30.14
C GLY A 211 -2.94 1.41 28.88
N VAL A 212 -3.04 2.04 27.71
CA VAL A 212 -2.64 1.43 26.43
C VAL A 212 -1.12 1.44 26.30
N ALA A 213 -0.48 2.55 26.64
CA ALA A 213 0.96 2.67 26.60
C ALA A 213 1.62 1.72 27.60
N ASP A 214 1.13 1.68 28.85
CA ASP A 214 1.60 0.72 29.87
C ASP A 214 1.59 -0.72 29.38
N VAL A 215 0.48 -1.17 28.79
CA VAL A 215 0.34 -2.54 28.27
C VAL A 215 1.33 -2.83 27.14
N LEU A 216 1.60 -1.86 26.28
CA LEU A 216 2.59 -2.01 25.21
C LEU A 216 4.01 -2.06 25.79
N LEU A 217 4.34 -1.14 26.69
CA LEU A 217 5.66 -1.03 27.30
C LEU A 217 5.99 -2.22 28.20
N GLU A 218 5.02 -2.73 28.96
CA GLU A 218 5.15 -3.96 29.76
C GLU A 218 5.46 -5.14 28.85
N TRP A 219 4.67 -5.35 27.79
CA TRP A 219 4.95 -6.40 26.81
C TRP A 219 6.33 -6.24 26.16
N CYS A 220 6.71 -5.01 25.77
CA CYS A 220 8.02 -4.76 25.17
C CYS A 220 9.15 -5.10 26.13
N ARG A 221 9.02 -4.72 27.42
CA ARG A 221 9.99 -5.03 28.46
C ARG A 221 10.15 -6.53 28.64
N ASP A 222 9.05 -7.27 28.70
CA ASP A 222 9.07 -8.73 28.85
C ASP A 222 9.79 -9.41 27.67
N GLN A 223 9.53 -8.97 26.44
CA GLN A 223 10.20 -9.52 25.26
C GLN A 223 11.69 -9.19 25.24
N ILE A 224 12.09 -7.96 25.60
CA ILE A 224 13.49 -7.53 25.64
C ILE A 224 14.26 -8.31 26.72
N VAL A 225 13.69 -8.47 27.92
CA VAL A 225 14.30 -9.25 29.00
C VAL A 225 14.42 -10.72 28.61
N SER A 226 13.35 -11.29 28.05
CA SER A 226 13.35 -12.68 27.55
C SER A 226 14.43 -12.88 26.49
N ALA A 227 14.56 -11.96 25.53
CA ALA A 227 15.58 -12.03 24.49
C ALA A 227 17.00 -11.94 25.05
N HIS A 228 17.24 -11.05 26.03
CA HIS A 228 18.54 -10.93 26.68
C HIS A 228 18.93 -12.21 27.42
N LEU A 229 17.99 -12.85 28.12
CA LEU A 229 18.21 -14.12 28.83
C LEU A 229 18.53 -15.30 27.88
N HIS A 230 18.08 -15.23 26.62
CA HIS A 230 18.27 -16.28 25.63
C HIS A 230 19.28 -15.91 24.53
N GLU A 231 20.00 -14.78 24.67
CA GLU A 231 20.96 -14.27 23.68
C GLU A 231 20.36 -14.15 22.27
N THR A 232 19.09 -13.79 22.18
CA THR A 232 18.36 -13.68 20.92
C THR A 232 18.78 -12.45 20.13
N ASP A 233 19.04 -12.63 18.83
CA ASP A 233 19.37 -11.55 17.90
C ASP A 233 18.17 -11.12 17.02
N ILE A 234 18.13 -9.86 16.61
CA ILE A 234 17.08 -9.31 15.74
C ILE A 234 17.24 -9.75 14.28
N HIS A 235 18.46 -10.12 13.86
CA HIS A 235 18.75 -10.59 12.52
C HIS A 235 18.42 -12.07 12.39
N SER A 236 17.15 -12.40 12.62
CA SER A 236 16.64 -13.74 12.32
C SER A 236 16.07 -13.76 10.90
N ARG A 237 16.19 -14.91 10.22
CA ARG A 237 15.50 -15.20 8.96
C ARG A 237 14.05 -14.72 8.93
N PHE A 238 13.27 -15.05 9.97
CA PHE A 238 11.85 -14.66 10.04
C PHE A 238 11.68 -13.13 10.08
N THR A 239 12.59 -12.42 10.74
CA THR A 239 12.57 -10.95 10.82
C THR A 239 12.82 -10.31 9.45
N TYR A 240 13.79 -10.83 8.69
CA TYR A 240 14.04 -10.39 7.32
C TYR A 240 12.92 -10.78 6.35
N GLU A 241 12.35 -11.98 6.47
CA GLU A 241 11.16 -12.38 5.70
C GLU A 241 10.02 -11.39 5.97
N ALA A 242 9.68 -11.14 7.25
CA ALA A 242 8.63 -10.20 7.62
C ALA A 242 8.87 -8.80 7.05
N ALA A 243 10.12 -8.32 7.06
CA ALA A 243 10.51 -7.06 6.46
C ALA A 243 10.34 -7.05 4.94
N TYR A 244 10.86 -8.06 4.24
CA TYR A 244 10.74 -8.24 2.80
C TYR A 244 9.28 -8.24 2.36
N HIS A 245 8.40 -9.02 3.01
CA HIS A 245 6.99 -9.06 2.64
C HIS A 245 6.28 -7.75 2.90
N ALA A 246 6.55 -7.11 4.04
CA ALA A 246 5.93 -5.84 4.38
C ALA A 246 6.33 -4.74 3.40
N ILE A 247 7.62 -4.61 3.08
CA ILE A 247 8.12 -3.59 2.15
C ILE A 247 7.64 -3.89 0.73
N SER A 248 7.79 -5.12 0.24
CA SER A 248 7.36 -5.52 -1.11
C SER A 248 5.86 -5.27 -1.32
N THR A 249 5.02 -5.64 -0.36
CA THR A 249 3.57 -5.41 -0.46
C THR A 249 3.23 -3.92 -0.60
N ARG A 250 3.95 -3.06 0.13
CA ARG A 250 3.73 -1.60 0.08
C ARG A 250 4.30 -0.97 -1.18
N LEU A 251 5.39 -1.52 -1.70
CA LEU A 251 6.00 -1.09 -2.95
C LEU A 251 5.06 -1.37 -4.13
N GLU A 252 4.52 -2.58 -4.23
CA GLU A 252 3.55 -2.96 -5.26
C GLU A 252 2.25 -2.14 -5.17
N GLU A 253 1.79 -1.84 -3.94
CA GLU A 253 0.65 -0.94 -3.74
C GLU A 253 0.90 0.45 -4.32
N LEU A 254 2.10 1.02 -4.13
CA LEU A 254 2.47 2.32 -4.70
C LEU A 254 2.55 2.27 -6.24
N ILE A 255 3.20 1.25 -6.79
CA ILE A 255 3.36 1.05 -8.24
C ILE A 255 2.00 0.91 -8.94
N SER A 256 1.00 0.33 -8.28
CA SER A 256 -0.34 0.16 -8.86
C SER A 256 -1.02 1.49 -9.26
N PHE A 257 -0.54 2.63 -8.75
CA PHE A 257 -1.03 3.97 -9.10
C PHE A 257 -0.29 4.64 -10.26
N GLU A 258 0.79 4.05 -10.78
CA GLU A 258 1.61 4.61 -11.86
C GLU A 258 0.78 5.06 -13.07
N ARG A 259 -0.23 4.26 -13.45
CA ARG A 259 -1.12 4.56 -14.59
C ARG A 259 -1.90 5.88 -14.47
N TYR A 260 -2.00 6.45 -13.27
CA TYR A 260 -2.72 7.71 -13.04
C TYR A 260 -1.79 8.93 -13.06
N VAL A 261 -0.48 8.74 -12.93
CA VAL A 261 0.53 9.82 -12.90
C VAL A 261 0.40 10.78 -14.09
N PRO A 262 0.18 10.33 -15.35
CA PRO A 262 0.12 11.24 -16.50
C PRO A 262 -1.15 12.08 -16.61
N ASP A 263 -2.16 11.88 -15.75
CA ASP A 263 -3.45 12.56 -15.84
C ASP A 263 -3.68 13.49 -14.62
N PRO A 264 -3.50 14.82 -14.77
CA PRO A 264 -3.63 15.76 -13.66
C PRO A 264 -5.03 15.82 -13.05
N THR A 265 -6.06 15.31 -13.75
CA THR A 265 -7.45 15.35 -13.30
C THR A 265 -7.81 14.24 -12.30
N ARG A 266 -6.91 13.26 -12.09
CA ARG A 266 -7.09 12.11 -11.19
C ARG A 266 -6.81 12.45 -9.72
N ILE A 267 -7.51 13.46 -9.21
CA ILE A 267 -7.33 14.00 -7.85
C ILE A 267 -7.48 12.90 -6.79
N ALA A 268 -8.51 12.05 -6.91
CA ALA A 268 -8.77 10.99 -5.95
C ALA A 268 -7.65 9.93 -5.95
N GLU A 269 -7.18 9.53 -7.12
CA GLU A 269 -6.12 8.54 -7.26
C GLU A 269 -4.76 9.09 -6.83
N HIS A 270 -4.44 10.37 -7.08
CA HIS A 270 -3.25 11.03 -6.54
C HIS A 270 -3.28 11.09 -5.00
N HIS A 271 -4.44 11.33 -4.41
CA HIS A 271 -4.60 11.27 -2.95
C HIS A 271 -4.37 9.85 -2.40
N GLU A 272 -4.92 8.82 -3.04
CA GLU A 272 -4.68 7.43 -2.63
C GLU A 272 -3.21 7.02 -2.83
N MET A 273 -2.56 7.47 -3.91
CA MET A 273 -1.13 7.28 -4.14
C MET A 273 -0.29 7.93 -3.03
N ARG A 274 -0.66 9.12 -2.56
CA ARG A 274 -0.02 9.76 -1.39
C ARG A 274 -0.09 8.86 -0.16
N ILE A 275 -1.25 8.25 0.08
CA ILE A 275 -1.45 7.33 1.21
C ILE A 275 -0.56 6.09 1.04
N ALA A 276 -0.46 5.54 -0.17
CA ALA A 276 0.42 4.41 -0.48
C ALA A 276 1.91 4.76 -0.23
N ALA A 277 2.37 5.91 -0.73
CA ALA A 277 3.74 6.40 -0.52
C ALA A 277 4.06 6.56 0.97
N LYS A 278 3.13 7.12 1.75
CA LYS A 278 3.25 7.26 3.20
C LYS A 278 3.36 5.90 3.91
N ARG A 279 2.56 4.91 3.50
CA ARG A 279 2.61 3.56 4.05
C ARG A 279 3.95 2.87 3.74
N LEU A 280 4.42 2.95 2.49
CA LEU A 280 5.72 2.43 2.09
C LEU A 280 6.85 3.07 2.91
N ARG A 281 6.86 4.41 2.99
CA ARG A 281 7.85 5.16 3.78
C ARG A 281 7.88 4.71 5.23
N TYR A 282 6.73 4.65 5.90
CA TYR A 282 6.65 4.21 7.30
C TYR A 282 7.09 2.76 7.49
N THR A 283 6.75 1.87 6.56
CA THR A 283 7.21 0.48 6.63
C THR A 283 8.72 0.39 6.47
N MET A 284 9.32 1.12 5.52
CA MET A 284 10.79 1.18 5.38
C MET A 284 11.46 1.83 6.60
N GLU A 285 10.90 2.92 7.15
CA GLU A 285 11.40 3.55 8.39
C GLU A 285 11.42 2.55 9.56
N ILE A 286 10.36 1.74 9.70
CA ILE A 286 10.26 0.71 10.75
C ILE A 286 11.35 -0.33 10.61
N PHE A 287 11.58 -0.84 9.40
CA PHE A 287 12.57 -1.90 9.15
C PHE A 287 13.98 -1.37 8.88
N SER A 288 14.20 -0.05 8.87
CA SER A 288 15.50 0.54 8.53
C SER A 288 16.64 0.06 9.43
N ASP A 289 16.34 -0.26 10.69
CA ASP A 289 17.33 -0.75 11.66
C ASP A 289 17.86 -2.16 11.28
N LEU A 290 17.16 -2.91 10.42
CA LEU A 290 17.61 -4.21 9.87
C LEU A 290 18.52 -4.06 8.66
N TYR A 291 18.50 -2.92 7.98
CA TYR A 291 19.19 -2.69 6.71
C TYR A 291 20.15 -1.50 6.86
N PRO A 292 21.38 -1.71 7.37
CA PRO A 292 22.32 -0.63 7.66
C PRO A 292 22.52 0.30 6.46
N ASP A 293 22.03 1.53 6.56
CA ASP A 293 22.01 2.59 5.54
C ASP A 293 21.36 2.28 4.17
N ALA A 294 21.06 1.02 3.84
CA ALA A 294 20.56 0.64 2.51
C ALA A 294 19.20 1.28 2.17
N LEU A 295 18.30 1.40 3.15
CA LEU A 295 16.97 1.99 2.96
C LEU A 295 16.94 3.52 3.08
N LYS A 296 18.05 4.17 3.47
CA LYS A 296 18.09 5.61 3.72
C LYS A 296 17.76 6.45 2.48
N LYS A 297 18.39 6.14 1.34
CA LYS A 297 18.12 6.81 0.05
C LYS A 297 16.67 6.53 -0.44
N PRO A 298 16.19 5.27 -0.50
CA PRO A 298 14.79 4.99 -0.79
C PRO A 298 13.78 5.76 0.06
N ILE A 299 13.99 5.82 1.39
CA ILE A 299 13.12 6.56 2.31
C ILE A 299 13.08 8.05 1.94
N GLN A 300 14.23 8.67 1.62
CA GLN A 300 14.28 10.08 1.24
C GLN A 300 13.56 10.36 -0.09
N VAL A 301 13.70 9.48 -1.08
CA VAL A 301 13.05 9.65 -2.38
C VAL A 301 11.53 9.49 -2.26
N VAL A 302 11.07 8.46 -1.54
CA VAL A 302 9.63 8.26 -1.27
C VAL A 302 9.07 9.37 -0.37
N LYS A 303 9.87 9.93 0.55
CA LYS A 303 9.47 11.10 1.33
C LYS A 303 9.19 12.30 0.42
N LYS A 304 10.08 12.62 -0.50
CA LYS A 304 9.89 13.73 -1.45
C LYS A 304 8.65 13.53 -2.32
N LEU A 305 8.41 12.31 -2.80
CA LEU A 305 7.18 11.96 -3.53
C LEU A 305 5.92 12.21 -2.66
N GLN A 306 5.95 11.75 -1.41
CA GLN A 306 4.84 11.95 -0.47
C GLN A 306 4.59 13.42 -0.16
N ASP A 307 5.65 14.23 -0.05
CA ASP A 307 5.56 15.66 0.25
C ASP A 307 4.93 16.42 -0.95
N LEU A 308 5.39 16.16 -2.19
CA LEU A 308 4.79 16.73 -3.41
C LEU A 308 3.29 16.39 -3.54
N LEU A 309 2.94 15.10 -3.39
CA LEU A 309 1.55 14.66 -3.41
C LEU A 309 0.74 15.23 -2.23
N GLY A 310 1.40 15.51 -1.11
CA GLY A 310 0.81 16.18 0.06
C GLY A 310 0.42 17.62 -0.24
N ASP A 311 1.35 18.40 -0.77
CA ASP A 311 1.11 19.80 -1.11
C ASP A 311 0.05 19.93 -2.22
N MET A 312 0.02 18.99 -3.17
CA MET A 312 -1.04 18.92 -4.19
C MET A 312 -2.40 18.72 -3.53
N HIS A 313 -2.51 17.71 -2.65
CA HIS A 313 -3.74 17.41 -1.95
C HIS A 313 -4.20 18.56 -1.06
N ASP A 314 -3.29 19.28 -0.41
CA ASP A 314 -3.62 20.44 0.41
C ASP A 314 -4.24 21.57 -0.44
N CYS A 315 -3.79 21.76 -1.68
CA CYS A 315 -4.44 22.65 -2.64
C CYS A 315 -5.84 22.16 -3.01
N ASP A 316 -6.00 20.86 -3.30
CA ASP A 316 -7.30 20.26 -3.64
C ASP A 316 -8.31 20.43 -2.49
N VAL A 317 -7.87 20.27 -1.23
CA VAL A 317 -8.69 20.51 -0.03
C VAL A 317 -9.15 21.96 0.06
N TRP A 318 -8.26 22.94 -0.19
CA TRP A 318 -8.67 24.34 -0.20
C TRP A 318 -9.71 24.64 -1.28
N LEU A 319 -9.53 24.10 -2.48
CA LEU A 319 -10.45 24.30 -3.60
C LEU A 319 -11.84 23.70 -3.35
N ASP A 320 -11.91 22.62 -2.57
CA ASP A 320 -13.17 22.03 -2.11
C ASP A 320 -13.81 22.83 -0.95
N VAL A 321 -13.01 23.33 0.00
CA VAL A 321 -13.51 24.01 1.21
C VAL A 321 -14.00 25.44 0.93
N LEU A 322 -13.31 26.20 0.09
CA LEU A 322 -13.60 27.63 -0.10
C LEU A 322 -15.02 27.94 -0.62
N PRO A 323 -15.58 27.20 -1.60
CA PRO A 323 -16.97 27.40 -2.03
C PRO A 323 -17.98 27.21 -0.88
N HIS A 324 -17.83 26.14 -0.11
CA HIS A 324 -18.70 25.86 1.04
C HIS A 324 -18.59 26.96 2.11
N PHE A 325 -17.37 27.43 2.39
CA PHE A 325 -17.15 28.55 3.30
C PHE A 325 -17.87 29.83 2.84
N MET A 326 -17.81 30.14 1.54
CA MET A 326 -18.50 31.31 0.98
C MET A 326 -20.02 31.25 1.18
N GLU A 327 -20.64 30.09 0.98
CA GLU A 327 -22.08 29.88 1.19
C GLU A 327 -22.49 30.04 2.66
N GLU A 328 -21.67 29.50 3.57
CA GLU A 328 -21.91 29.64 5.01
C GLU A 328 -21.74 31.09 5.48
N GLU A 329 -20.68 31.78 5.04
CA GLU A 329 -20.48 33.19 5.38
C GLU A 329 -21.56 34.08 4.77
N GLU A 330 -22.06 33.77 3.57
CA GLU A 330 -23.23 34.46 3.00
C GLU A 330 -24.46 34.36 3.90
N SER A 331 -24.72 33.17 4.44
CA SER A 331 -25.82 32.94 5.36
C SER A 331 -25.62 33.71 6.67
N ARG A 332 -24.39 33.74 7.20
CA ARG A 332 -24.03 34.49 8.42
C ARG A 332 -24.18 36.00 8.23
N VAL A 333 -23.70 36.53 7.11
CA VAL A 333 -23.84 37.94 6.71
C VAL A 333 -25.31 38.31 6.57
N ARG A 334 -26.10 37.51 5.85
CA ARG A 334 -27.54 37.74 5.68
C ARG A 334 -28.27 37.76 7.02
N SER A 335 -27.95 36.81 7.90
CA SER A 335 -28.57 36.72 9.23
C SER A 335 -28.23 37.92 10.11
N PHE A 336 -27.06 38.54 9.94
CA PHE A 336 -26.61 39.66 10.77
C PHE A 336 -27.07 41.02 10.22
N PHE A 337 -26.89 41.27 8.92
CA PHE A 337 -27.19 42.55 8.27
C PHE A 337 -28.56 42.61 7.59
N GLY A 338 -29.25 41.48 7.42
CA GLY A 338 -30.48 41.39 6.63
C GLY A 338 -30.26 41.35 5.11
N HIS A 339 -29.03 41.52 4.63
CA HIS A 339 -28.66 41.49 3.20
C HIS A 339 -27.22 41.02 3.00
N ASN A 340 -26.84 40.62 1.78
CA ASN A 340 -25.52 40.07 1.46
C ASN A 340 -24.48 41.14 1.05
N GLY A 341 -24.78 42.42 1.23
CA GLY A 341 -23.96 43.53 0.70
C GLY A 341 -22.53 43.58 1.29
N PHE A 342 -22.33 43.01 2.46
CA PHE A 342 -21.01 42.89 3.09
C PHE A 342 -20.09 41.87 2.37
N MET A 343 -20.64 40.90 1.64
CA MET A 343 -19.85 39.87 0.95
C MET A 343 -18.94 40.42 -0.14
N ARG A 344 -19.21 41.63 -0.66
CA ARG A 344 -18.33 42.30 -1.62
C ARG A 344 -16.91 42.56 -1.10
N PHE A 345 -16.73 42.57 0.22
CA PHE A 345 -15.41 42.73 0.86
C PHE A 345 -14.74 41.39 1.17
N ILE A 346 -15.52 40.33 1.41
CA ILE A 346 -15.02 39.01 1.77
C ILE A 346 -14.66 38.20 0.51
N ARG A 347 -15.56 38.20 -0.47
CA ARG A 347 -15.48 37.35 -1.67
C ARG A 347 -14.18 37.56 -2.49
N PRO A 348 -13.67 38.78 -2.73
CA PRO A 348 -12.45 38.97 -3.52
C PRO A 348 -11.23 38.26 -2.94
N GLY A 349 -11.06 38.29 -1.62
CA GLY A 349 -9.98 37.57 -0.93
C GLY A 349 -10.04 36.06 -1.12
N LEU A 350 -11.23 35.48 -0.94
CA LEU A 350 -11.42 34.03 -1.06
C LEU A 350 -11.23 33.53 -2.50
N LEU A 351 -11.66 34.32 -3.49
CA LEU A 351 -11.41 34.01 -4.91
C LEU A 351 -9.91 34.10 -5.24
N HIS A 352 -9.22 35.12 -4.72
CA HIS A 352 -7.78 35.26 -4.90
C HIS A 352 -7.01 34.06 -4.32
N LEU A 353 -7.38 33.60 -3.13
CA LEU A 353 -6.81 32.38 -2.55
C LEU A 353 -7.11 31.15 -3.40
N ALA A 354 -8.34 31.00 -3.90
CA ALA A 354 -8.70 29.87 -4.78
C ALA A 354 -7.87 29.87 -6.08
N ASP A 355 -7.64 31.03 -6.69
CA ASP A 355 -6.80 31.15 -7.89
C ASP A 355 -5.34 30.81 -7.61
N ASP A 356 -4.79 31.32 -6.51
CA ASP A 356 -3.44 30.98 -6.06
C ASP A 356 -3.26 29.47 -5.82
N ARG A 357 -4.22 28.80 -5.14
CA ARG A 357 -4.19 27.35 -4.92
C ARG A 357 -4.29 26.56 -6.22
N ARG A 358 -5.09 27.01 -7.20
CA ARG A 358 -5.15 26.40 -8.55
C ARG A 358 -3.80 26.47 -9.25
N CYS A 359 -3.17 27.64 -9.28
CA CYS A 359 -1.85 27.82 -9.89
C CYS A 359 -0.80 26.93 -9.21
N ARG A 360 -0.75 26.93 -7.87
CA ARG A 360 0.21 26.13 -7.11
C ARG A 360 0.02 24.63 -7.33
N ARG A 361 -1.21 24.13 -7.42
CA ARG A 361 -1.50 22.73 -7.72
C ARG A 361 -0.99 22.31 -9.10
N ASN A 362 -1.04 23.18 -10.10
CA ASN A 362 -0.50 22.87 -11.43
C ASN A 362 1.03 22.78 -11.40
N GLU A 363 1.70 23.72 -10.73
CA GLU A 363 3.17 23.67 -10.56
C GLU A 363 3.63 22.39 -9.84
N LEU A 364 2.95 22.03 -8.74
CA LEU A 364 3.29 20.85 -7.96
C LEU A 364 3.10 19.55 -8.75
N TYR A 365 2.12 19.51 -9.66
CA TYR A 365 1.91 18.36 -10.53
C TYR A 365 3.05 18.15 -11.52
N GLU A 366 3.56 19.22 -12.13
CA GLU A 366 4.74 19.12 -12.99
C GLU A 366 5.96 18.59 -12.21
N LEU A 367 6.18 19.09 -10.99
CA LEU A 367 7.25 18.60 -10.12
C LEU A 367 7.07 17.14 -9.71
N PHE A 368 5.84 16.74 -9.38
CA PHE A 368 5.48 15.35 -9.08
C PHE A 368 5.75 14.42 -10.27
N SER A 369 5.28 14.79 -11.46
CA SER A 369 5.46 14.01 -12.69
C SER A 369 6.95 13.84 -13.02
N LEU A 370 7.74 14.91 -12.89
CA LEU A 370 9.20 14.86 -13.07
C LEU A 370 9.88 13.98 -12.02
N HIS A 371 9.47 14.08 -10.75
CA HIS A 371 10.04 13.27 -9.67
C HIS A 371 9.72 11.78 -9.85
N TRP A 372 8.49 11.44 -10.26
CA TRP A 372 8.12 10.06 -10.58
C TRP A 372 8.95 9.52 -11.74
N LYS A 373 9.11 10.30 -12.81
CA LYS A 373 9.92 9.91 -13.97
C LYS A 373 11.37 9.62 -13.58
N ALA A 374 11.97 10.48 -12.75
CA ALA A 374 13.32 10.27 -12.23
C ALA A 374 13.44 8.99 -11.39
N MET A 375 12.42 8.66 -10.58
CA MET A 375 12.41 7.39 -9.82
C MET A 375 12.44 6.15 -10.71
N VAL A 376 11.77 6.21 -11.87
CA VAL A 376 11.76 5.13 -12.87
C VAL A 376 13.08 5.07 -13.62
N GLU A 377 13.61 6.22 -14.05
CA GLU A 377 14.91 6.30 -14.76
C GLU A 377 16.10 5.87 -13.88
N ASP A 378 16.06 6.17 -12.58
CA ASP A 378 17.08 5.78 -11.58
C ASP A 378 16.96 4.32 -11.10
N ASP A 379 16.00 3.55 -11.63
CA ASP A 379 15.70 2.16 -11.26
C ASP A 379 15.50 1.94 -9.75
N LEU A 380 14.90 2.92 -9.07
CA LEU A 380 14.75 2.90 -7.61
C LEU A 380 13.92 1.69 -7.14
N ILE A 381 12.95 1.27 -7.93
CA ILE A 381 12.07 0.13 -7.61
C ILE A 381 12.92 -1.14 -7.48
N GLU A 382 13.82 -1.36 -8.44
CA GLU A 382 14.68 -2.53 -8.44
C GLU A 382 15.78 -2.42 -7.37
N ASP A 383 16.33 -1.23 -7.15
CA ASP A 383 17.25 -0.96 -6.03
C ASP A 383 16.62 -1.33 -4.68
N ILE A 384 15.36 -0.97 -4.43
CA ILE A 384 14.65 -1.38 -3.21
C ILE A 384 14.52 -2.89 -3.14
N ARG A 385 14.07 -3.55 -4.22
CA ARG A 385 13.87 -5.02 -4.27
C ARG A 385 15.16 -5.77 -3.96
N GLN A 386 16.28 -5.35 -4.56
CA GLN A 386 17.59 -5.94 -4.34
C GLN A 386 18.03 -5.80 -2.87
N LYS A 387 17.89 -4.60 -2.30
CA LYS A 387 18.29 -4.34 -0.91
C LYS A 387 17.49 -5.12 0.12
N ILE A 388 16.18 -5.26 -0.09
CA ILE A 388 15.33 -5.97 0.87
C ILE A 388 15.49 -7.49 0.83
N VAL A 389 15.92 -8.03 -0.32
CA VAL A 389 16.16 -9.48 -0.47
C VAL A 389 17.56 -9.87 -0.02
N GLU A 390 18.57 -9.00 -0.12
CA GLU A 390 19.98 -9.32 0.16
C GLU A 390 20.23 -10.06 1.49
N PRO A 391 19.66 -9.66 2.65
CA PRO A 391 19.88 -10.40 3.90
C PRO A 391 19.24 -11.79 3.93
N PHE A 392 18.14 -11.99 3.21
CA PHE A 392 17.52 -13.31 3.01
C PHE A 392 18.47 -14.26 2.24
N LEU A 393 19.36 -13.70 1.40
CA LEU A 393 20.35 -14.45 0.61
C LEU A 393 21.57 -14.88 1.44
N LEU A 394 21.99 -14.07 2.42
CA LEU A 394 23.21 -14.32 3.22
C LEU A 394 23.02 -15.40 4.30
N GLU A 395 21.81 -15.58 4.84
CA GLU A 395 21.51 -16.60 5.87
C GLU A 395 21.11 -17.98 5.29
N ASN A 396 20.89 -18.09 3.98
CA ASN A 396 20.59 -19.36 3.30
C ASN A 396 21.48 -19.57 2.08
N PRO A 397 22.69 -20.13 2.25
CA PRO A 397 23.54 -20.52 1.13
C PRO A 397 22.93 -21.65 0.28
N GLY A 398 21.72 -22.15 0.54
CA GLY A 398 21.01 -23.06 -0.37
C GLY A 398 20.06 -22.37 -1.36
N LEU A 399 19.73 -21.10 -1.14
CA LEU A 399 18.84 -20.30 -2.01
C LEU A 399 19.64 -19.42 -2.98
N HIS A 400 20.90 -19.14 -2.65
CA HIS A 400 21.86 -18.48 -3.55
C HIS A 400 23.29 -19.00 -3.47
N GLY A 401 23.60 -19.93 -2.56
CA GLY A 401 24.90 -20.59 -2.62
C GLY A 401 24.85 -21.69 -3.66
N THR A 402 26.03 -22.00 -4.15
CA THR A 402 26.24 -23.11 -5.05
C THR A 402 25.65 -24.34 -4.41
N PHE A 403 24.73 -25.02 -5.10
CA PHE A 403 24.55 -26.43 -4.80
C PHE A 403 25.93 -27.07 -5.03
N GLU A 404 26.66 -27.39 -3.96
CA GLU A 404 28.00 -27.97 -4.01
C GLU A 404 27.91 -29.48 -3.86
N GLY A 405 28.45 -30.21 -4.84
CA GLY A 405 28.45 -31.68 -4.84
C GLY A 405 28.53 -32.25 -6.26
N ARG A 406 29.13 -33.43 -6.40
CA ARG A 406 29.32 -34.08 -7.72
C ARG A 406 28.03 -34.68 -8.34
N ASN A 407 26.88 -34.63 -7.65
CA ASN A 407 25.59 -35.17 -8.11
C ASN A 407 24.42 -34.30 -7.64
N ILE A 408 24.15 -33.19 -8.33
CA ILE A 408 23.01 -32.31 -7.99
C ILE A 408 21.84 -32.64 -8.91
N ARG A 409 20.72 -33.05 -8.33
CA ARG A 409 19.47 -33.35 -9.04
C ARG A 409 18.33 -32.60 -8.40
N ILE A 410 17.71 -31.70 -9.15
CA ILE A 410 16.65 -30.83 -8.66
C ILE A 410 15.36 -31.18 -9.37
N ALA A 411 14.34 -31.55 -8.60
CA ALA A 411 12.98 -31.66 -9.12
C ALA A 411 12.31 -30.27 -9.06
N LEU A 412 12.03 -29.71 -10.22
CA LEU A 412 11.35 -28.45 -10.41
C LEU A 412 9.86 -28.74 -10.63
N ILE A 413 9.03 -28.31 -9.68
CA ILE A 413 7.58 -28.53 -9.68
C ILE A 413 6.85 -27.19 -9.79
N GLY A 414 5.68 -27.14 -10.41
CA GLY A 414 4.90 -25.91 -10.56
C GLY A 414 3.44 -26.20 -10.84
N ASP A 415 2.58 -25.19 -10.69
CA ASP A 415 1.15 -25.29 -11.01
C ASP A 415 0.50 -26.51 -10.33
N ILE A 416 0.62 -26.59 -9.01
CA ILE A 416 0.10 -27.69 -8.19
C ILE A 416 -1.42 -27.57 -8.04
N HIS A 417 -1.96 -26.35 -8.00
CA HIS A 417 -3.39 -26.07 -7.99
C HIS A 417 -4.17 -26.94 -6.99
N SER A 418 -3.70 -27.01 -5.74
CA SER A 418 -4.34 -27.79 -4.65
C SER A 418 -4.62 -29.26 -4.97
N ASN A 419 -3.90 -29.85 -5.94
CA ASN A 419 -4.03 -31.24 -6.35
C ASN A 419 -3.08 -32.12 -5.53
N LEU A 420 -3.46 -32.36 -4.27
CA LEU A 420 -2.65 -33.10 -3.31
C LEU A 420 -2.23 -34.51 -3.80
N PRO A 421 -3.11 -35.35 -4.40
CA PRO A 421 -2.70 -36.66 -4.91
C PRO A 421 -1.62 -36.58 -6.01
N ALA A 422 -1.70 -35.59 -6.90
CA ALA A 422 -0.66 -35.37 -7.90
C ALA A 422 0.66 -34.93 -7.26
N LEU A 423 0.62 -34.00 -6.28
CA LEU A 423 1.82 -33.57 -5.56
C LEU A 423 2.50 -34.73 -4.83
N GLN A 424 1.72 -35.57 -4.14
CA GLN A 424 2.24 -36.75 -3.44
C GLN A 424 2.93 -37.72 -4.41
N ALA A 425 2.31 -37.98 -5.57
CA ALA A 425 2.90 -38.85 -6.60
C ALA A 425 4.21 -38.27 -7.15
N VAL A 426 4.25 -36.96 -7.42
CA VAL A 426 5.45 -36.28 -7.93
C VAL A 426 6.58 -36.27 -6.91
N ILE A 427 6.31 -35.96 -5.63
CA ILE A 427 7.34 -35.98 -4.58
C ILE A 427 7.93 -37.39 -4.43
N ALA A 428 7.07 -38.42 -4.39
CA ALA A 428 7.52 -39.81 -4.26
C ALA A 428 8.39 -40.25 -5.45
N ASP A 429 8.00 -39.92 -6.68
CA ASP A 429 8.79 -40.25 -7.87
C ASP A 429 10.11 -39.45 -7.93
N ALA A 430 10.10 -38.17 -7.58
CA ALA A 430 11.31 -37.35 -7.51
C ALA A 430 12.32 -37.89 -6.49
N GLU A 431 11.87 -38.25 -5.29
CA GLU A 431 12.68 -38.90 -4.25
C GLU A 431 13.25 -40.24 -4.76
N GLN A 432 12.42 -41.05 -5.44
CA GLN A 432 12.86 -42.34 -6.00
C GLN A 432 13.92 -42.19 -7.09
N ARG A 433 13.88 -41.11 -7.88
CA ARG A 433 14.89 -40.79 -8.91
C ARG A 433 16.17 -40.16 -8.33
N GLY A 434 16.23 -40.00 -7.01
CA GLY A 434 17.38 -39.44 -6.31
C GLY A 434 17.49 -37.93 -6.45
N ALA A 435 16.36 -37.21 -6.58
CA ALA A 435 16.36 -35.76 -6.45
C ALA A 435 16.93 -35.38 -5.07
N THR A 436 17.99 -34.57 -5.07
CA THR A 436 18.60 -34.06 -3.85
C THR A 436 17.85 -32.86 -3.32
N HIS A 437 17.14 -32.14 -4.20
CA HIS A 437 16.34 -30.97 -3.87
C HIS A 437 15.03 -30.98 -4.66
N ILE A 438 13.99 -30.38 -4.07
CA ILE A 438 12.72 -30.12 -4.75
C ILE A 438 12.43 -28.62 -4.59
N LEU A 439 12.16 -27.94 -5.70
CA LEU A 439 11.84 -26.51 -5.73
C LEU A 439 10.50 -26.29 -6.44
N HIS A 440 9.68 -25.37 -5.92
CA HIS A 440 8.39 -25.04 -6.53
C HIS A 440 8.36 -23.68 -7.23
N LEU A 441 7.63 -23.60 -8.35
CA LEU A 441 7.42 -22.38 -9.14
C LEU A 441 6.08 -21.68 -8.86
N GLY A 442 5.39 -22.06 -7.79
CA GLY A 442 4.17 -21.39 -7.35
C GLY A 442 2.90 -21.99 -7.96
N ASP A 443 1.78 -21.29 -7.75
CA ASP A 443 0.43 -21.80 -7.96
C ASP A 443 0.24 -23.10 -7.15
N LEU A 444 0.63 -23.03 -5.88
CA LEU A 444 0.45 -24.10 -4.90
C LEU A 444 -1.04 -24.35 -4.67
N ILE A 445 -1.83 -23.27 -4.67
CA ILE A 445 -3.26 -23.29 -4.36
C ILE A 445 -4.15 -22.94 -5.56
N GLY A 446 -5.46 -23.15 -5.38
CA GLY A 446 -6.50 -22.80 -6.37
C GLY A 446 -6.92 -24.00 -7.21
N PHE A 447 -8.13 -23.95 -7.79
CA PHE A 447 -8.76 -24.95 -8.67
C PHE A 447 -8.96 -26.39 -8.12
N GLY A 448 -8.05 -26.95 -7.34
CA GLY A 448 -8.18 -28.24 -6.68
C GLY A 448 -8.79 -28.16 -5.27
N PRO A 449 -9.14 -29.32 -4.69
CA PRO A 449 -9.94 -29.40 -3.47
C PRO A 449 -9.15 -29.47 -2.16
N HIS A 450 -7.80 -29.48 -2.19
CA HIS A 450 -6.97 -29.69 -0.99
C HIS A 450 -5.95 -28.57 -0.73
N PRO A 451 -6.35 -27.28 -0.64
CA PRO A 451 -5.41 -26.18 -0.54
C PRO A 451 -4.62 -26.15 0.78
N GLU A 452 -5.25 -26.49 1.91
CA GLU A 452 -4.59 -26.45 3.22
C GLU A 452 -3.60 -27.61 3.36
N GLU A 453 -4.02 -28.82 2.97
CA GLU A 453 -3.22 -30.03 3.01
C GLU A 453 -2.02 -29.94 2.05
N THR A 454 -2.19 -29.28 0.90
CA THR A 454 -1.10 -29.03 -0.05
C THR A 454 -0.01 -28.18 0.61
N LEU A 455 -0.37 -27.09 1.31
CA LEU A 455 0.60 -26.23 1.98
C LEU A 455 1.23 -26.89 3.20
N GLN A 456 0.47 -27.71 3.94
CA GLN A 456 1.02 -28.52 5.02
C GLN A 456 2.10 -29.48 4.51
N LEU A 457 1.86 -30.16 3.39
CA LEU A 457 2.84 -31.06 2.79
C LEU A 457 4.08 -30.32 2.28
N ILE A 458 3.90 -29.15 1.64
CA ILE A 458 5.02 -28.29 1.21
C ILE A 458 5.88 -27.88 2.41
N GLY A 459 5.25 -27.46 3.51
CA GLY A 459 5.94 -27.08 4.74
C GLY A 459 6.63 -28.25 5.43
N GLU A 460 5.97 -29.41 5.54
CA GLU A 460 6.51 -30.63 6.13
C GLU A 460 7.77 -31.12 5.39
N LYS A 461 7.70 -31.14 4.05
CA LYS A 461 8.80 -31.54 3.18
C LYS A 461 9.84 -30.43 2.97
N LYS A 462 9.62 -29.23 3.53
CA LYS A 462 10.49 -28.06 3.42
C LYS A 462 10.82 -27.72 1.96
N ILE A 463 9.82 -27.84 1.09
CA ILE A 463 9.97 -27.54 -0.35
C ILE A 463 9.93 -26.03 -0.52
N ASN A 464 11.05 -25.45 -0.94
CA ASN A 464 11.18 -24.01 -1.13
C ASN A 464 10.76 -23.61 -2.54
N GLY A 465 10.41 -22.35 -2.73
CA GLY A 465 10.04 -21.86 -4.04
C GLY A 465 9.49 -20.44 -4.03
N ILE A 466 8.78 -20.10 -5.11
CA ILE A 466 8.26 -18.76 -5.37
C ILE A 466 6.73 -18.75 -5.37
N ALA A 467 6.15 -17.55 -5.27
CA ALA A 467 4.71 -17.33 -5.37
C ALA A 467 4.25 -17.39 -6.83
N GLY A 468 3.13 -18.08 -7.07
CA GLY A 468 2.44 -18.01 -8.35
C GLY A 468 1.36 -16.93 -8.38
N ASN A 469 0.85 -16.63 -9.58
CA ASN A 469 -0.15 -15.58 -9.71
C ASN A 469 -1.47 -15.94 -9.01
N ILE A 470 -1.84 -17.23 -8.96
CA ILE A 470 -3.05 -17.69 -8.28
C ILE A 470 -2.91 -17.62 -6.76
N ASP A 471 -1.71 -17.88 -6.25
CA ASP A 471 -1.40 -17.69 -4.82
C ASP A 471 -1.62 -16.22 -4.43
N ILE A 472 -1.06 -15.29 -5.21
CA ILE A 472 -1.17 -13.84 -5.02
C ILE A 472 -2.61 -13.35 -5.18
N ASP A 473 -3.29 -13.75 -6.27
CA ASP A 473 -4.68 -13.38 -6.57
C ASP A 473 -5.60 -13.79 -5.41
N THR A 474 -5.46 -15.04 -4.93
CA THR A 474 -6.26 -15.57 -3.81
C THR A 474 -6.05 -14.78 -2.53
N LEU A 475 -4.81 -14.36 -2.26
CA LEU A 475 -4.47 -13.59 -1.07
C LEU A 475 -5.00 -12.16 -1.11
N SER A 476 -5.12 -11.58 -2.30
CA SER A 476 -5.54 -10.20 -2.57
C SER A 476 -7.05 -9.98 -2.46
N LEU A 477 -7.87 -11.04 -2.48
CA LEU A 477 -9.32 -10.95 -2.37
C LEU A 477 -9.81 -10.26 -1.07
N ARG A 478 -10.70 -9.28 -1.21
CA ARG A 478 -11.41 -8.64 -0.10
C ARG A 478 -12.68 -9.42 0.27
N LYS A 479 -13.20 -9.21 1.49
CA LYS A 479 -14.43 -9.88 1.97
C LYS A 479 -15.64 -9.69 1.04
N ASN A 480 -15.73 -8.56 0.35
CA ASN A 480 -16.85 -8.25 -0.54
C ASN A 480 -16.68 -8.82 -1.95
N ASP A 481 -15.47 -9.20 -2.35
CA ASP A 481 -15.20 -9.72 -3.69
C ASP A 481 -15.87 -11.07 -3.89
N CYS A 482 -16.02 -11.86 -2.81
CA CYS A 482 -16.67 -13.18 -2.86
C CYS A 482 -18.19 -13.17 -2.68
N ARG A 483 -18.84 -11.99 -2.67
CA ARG A 483 -20.30 -11.85 -2.44
C ARG A 483 -21.09 -11.39 -3.66
N LYS A 484 -20.43 -11.00 -4.76
CA LYS A 484 -21.09 -10.42 -5.94
C LYS A 484 -21.71 -11.50 -6.82
N LYS A 485 -22.87 -11.21 -7.45
CA LYS A 485 -23.54 -12.16 -8.37
C LYS A 485 -22.66 -12.58 -9.56
N ALA A 486 -21.86 -11.65 -10.11
CA ALA A 486 -20.88 -11.95 -11.17
C ALA A 486 -19.83 -13.01 -10.80
N VAL A 487 -19.54 -13.18 -9.50
CA VAL A 487 -18.63 -14.23 -9.00
C VAL A 487 -19.26 -15.62 -9.13
N SER A 488 -20.59 -15.70 -9.15
CA SER A 488 -21.31 -16.97 -9.37
C SER A 488 -21.22 -17.47 -10.81
N ASP A 489 -20.79 -16.64 -11.75
CA ASP A 489 -20.66 -17.03 -13.17
C ASP A 489 -19.19 -17.22 -13.59
N ASP A 490 -18.25 -16.58 -12.88
CA ASP A 490 -16.80 -16.73 -13.11
C ASP A 490 -16.22 -17.91 -12.30
N VAL A 491 -15.95 -19.02 -13.00
CA VAL A 491 -15.41 -20.25 -12.40
C VAL A 491 -14.04 -20.05 -11.74
N LYS A 492 -13.17 -19.18 -12.27
CA LYS A 492 -11.87 -18.87 -11.65
C LYS A 492 -12.12 -18.20 -10.31
N MET A 493 -12.97 -17.18 -10.27
CA MET A 493 -13.28 -16.47 -9.02
C MET A 493 -13.98 -17.35 -7.98
N GLN A 494 -14.80 -18.32 -8.40
CA GLN A 494 -15.37 -19.32 -7.50
C GLN A 494 -14.27 -20.15 -6.82
N ALA A 495 -13.29 -20.63 -7.59
CA ALA A 495 -12.16 -21.38 -7.05
C ALA A 495 -11.36 -20.55 -6.03
N LEU A 496 -10.94 -19.33 -6.40
CA LEU A 496 -10.13 -18.49 -5.50
C LEU A 496 -10.88 -18.15 -4.20
N CYS A 497 -12.16 -17.79 -4.30
CA CYS A 497 -12.98 -17.48 -3.15
C CYS A 497 -13.24 -18.70 -2.26
N TRP A 498 -13.37 -19.89 -2.84
CA TRP A 498 -13.49 -21.13 -2.09
C TRP A 498 -12.16 -21.47 -1.39
N THR A 499 -11.06 -21.49 -2.14
CA THR A 499 -9.70 -21.75 -1.63
C THR A 499 -9.35 -20.84 -0.46
N ARG A 500 -9.58 -19.52 -0.59
CA ARG A 500 -9.31 -18.55 0.48
C ARG A 500 -10.04 -18.87 1.79
N LYS A 501 -11.24 -19.45 1.71
CA LYS A 501 -12.03 -19.81 2.90
C LYS A 501 -11.46 -21.03 3.62
N GLN A 502 -10.84 -21.96 2.88
CA GLN A 502 -10.24 -23.17 3.43
C GLN A 502 -8.91 -22.89 4.13
N LEU A 503 -8.16 -21.88 3.68
CA LEU A 503 -6.82 -21.62 4.19
C LEU A 503 -6.83 -21.12 5.64
N SER A 504 -5.94 -21.66 6.47
CA SER A 504 -5.64 -21.15 7.80
C SER A 504 -4.96 -19.78 7.75
N LYS A 505 -4.75 -19.15 8.92
CA LYS A 505 -4.01 -17.87 8.96
C LYS A 505 -2.53 -18.08 8.63
N ASP A 506 -1.96 -19.20 9.09
CA ASP A 506 -0.54 -19.51 8.98
C ASP A 506 -0.21 -19.86 7.53
N SER A 507 -1.03 -20.68 6.88
CA SER A 507 -0.97 -20.93 5.43
C SER A 507 -1.03 -19.65 4.59
N ARG A 508 -1.89 -18.71 4.95
CA ARG A 508 -1.94 -17.40 4.28
C ARG A 508 -0.72 -16.53 4.59
N SER A 509 -0.09 -16.72 5.74
CA SER A 509 1.16 -16.03 6.09
C SER A 509 2.30 -16.58 5.28
N TYR A 510 2.43 -17.91 5.19
CA TYR A 510 3.41 -18.61 4.36
C TYR A 510 3.26 -18.26 2.88
N LEU A 511 2.05 -18.28 2.32
CA LEU A 511 1.86 -17.87 0.93
C LEU A 511 2.23 -16.40 0.66
N ARG A 512 1.97 -15.50 1.63
CA ARG A 512 2.47 -14.13 1.55
C ARG A 512 3.98 -14.07 1.68
N SER A 513 4.56 -15.09 2.30
CA SER A 513 5.98 -15.16 2.56
C SER A 513 6.82 -15.70 1.38
N LEU A 514 6.17 -16.07 0.28
CA LEU A 514 6.88 -16.57 -0.88
C LEU A 514 7.47 -15.41 -1.69
N PRO A 515 8.74 -15.49 -2.10
CA PRO A 515 9.34 -14.50 -2.99
C PRO A 515 8.73 -14.58 -4.39
N ARG A 516 8.84 -13.50 -5.16
CA ARG A 516 8.36 -13.46 -6.56
C ARG A 516 9.29 -14.23 -7.51
N GLU A 517 10.59 -14.16 -7.27
CA GLU A 517 11.61 -14.87 -8.03
C GLU A 517 12.71 -15.36 -7.09
N ILE A 518 13.45 -16.38 -7.51
CA ILE A 518 14.68 -16.85 -6.87
C ILE A 518 15.76 -16.89 -7.93
N ARG A 519 16.91 -16.28 -7.66
CA ARG A 519 18.13 -16.47 -8.43
C ARG A 519 19.08 -17.35 -7.61
N THR A 520 19.84 -18.23 -8.25
CA THR A 520 20.79 -19.12 -7.54
C THR A 520 21.85 -19.67 -8.49
N ARG A 521 22.78 -20.49 -8.00
CA ARG A 521 23.77 -21.21 -8.81
C ARG A 521 23.68 -22.72 -8.62
N ILE A 522 23.75 -23.47 -9.72
CA ILE A 522 23.84 -24.93 -9.71
C ILE A 522 25.15 -25.33 -10.39
N GLY A 523 26.14 -25.72 -9.61
CA GLY A 523 27.51 -25.82 -10.10
C GLY A 523 27.99 -24.47 -10.65
N ASP A 524 28.51 -24.46 -11.88
CA ASP A 524 29.01 -23.25 -12.51
C ASP A 524 27.91 -22.40 -13.17
N MET A 525 26.70 -22.93 -13.31
CA MET A 525 25.58 -22.26 -13.98
C MET A 525 24.75 -21.41 -13.01
N THR A 526 24.19 -20.33 -13.53
CA THR A 526 23.24 -19.43 -12.87
C THR A 526 21.81 -19.78 -13.26
N LEU A 527 20.92 -19.82 -12.27
CA LEU A 527 19.52 -20.22 -12.41
C LEU A 527 18.61 -19.10 -11.92
N LEU A 528 17.55 -18.79 -12.68
CA LEU A 528 16.42 -17.96 -12.29
C LEU A 528 15.14 -18.81 -12.27
N LEU A 529 14.42 -18.78 -11.14
CA LEU A 529 13.07 -19.27 -10.99
C LEU A 529 12.09 -18.09 -11.02
N THR A 530 11.16 -18.11 -11.96
CA THR A 530 10.03 -17.17 -12.04
C THR A 530 8.74 -17.94 -12.35
N HIS A 531 7.58 -17.48 -11.87
CA HIS A 531 6.34 -18.19 -12.17
C HIS A 531 5.93 -18.02 -13.63
N GLY A 532 6.02 -16.79 -14.15
CA GLY A 532 5.71 -16.45 -15.53
C GLY A 532 6.97 -16.15 -16.34
N SER A 533 7.14 -14.87 -16.67
CA SER A 533 8.35 -14.30 -17.27
C SER A 533 9.19 -13.57 -16.20
N PRO A 534 10.47 -13.25 -16.47
CA PRO A 534 11.27 -12.40 -15.56
C PRO A 534 10.58 -11.06 -15.23
N GLU A 535 9.91 -10.46 -16.21
CA GLU A 535 9.28 -9.13 -16.06
C GLU A 535 7.89 -9.19 -15.40
N SER A 536 7.21 -10.35 -15.45
CA SER A 536 5.81 -10.49 -15.04
C SER A 536 5.47 -11.91 -14.59
N THR A 537 4.76 -12.02 -13.46
CA THR A 537 4.20 -13.28 -12.94
C THR A 537 3.13 -13.90 -13.84
N THR A 538 2.65 -13.17 -14.85
CA THR A 538 1.64 -13.67 -15.83
C THR A 538 2.17 -13.69 -17.26
N GLY A 539 3.45 -13.36 -17.45
CA GLY A 539 4.11 -13.49 -18.76
C GLY A 539 4.15 -14.96 -19.18
N ARG A 540 3.88 -15.22 -20.46
CA ARG A 540 3.71 -16.57 -20.99
C ARG A 540 4.98 -17.00 -21.72
N ILE A 541 5.81 -17.80 -21.04
CA ILE A 541 6.93 -18.48 -21.67
C ILE A 541 6.49 -19.91 -22.03
N GLY A 542 6.48 -20.24 -23.31
CA GLY A 542 5.99 -21.51 -23.85
C GLY A 542 6.58 -21.87 -25.23
N PRO A 543 6.11 -22.97 -25.84
CA PRO A 543 6.56 -23.42 -27.16
C PRO A 543 6.41 -22.38 -28.28
N HIS A 544 5.45 -21.47 -28.15
CA HIS A 544 5.14 -20.44 -29.15
C HIS A 544 5.80 -19.09 -28.89
N THR A 545 6.59 -18.94 -27.80
CA THR A 545 7.28 -17.68 -27.51
C THR A 545 8.33 -17.41 -28.61
N PRO A 546 8.39 -16.21 -29.21
CA PRO A 546 9.40 -15.91 -30.23
C PRO A 546 10.82 -15.89 -29.67
N ASP A 547 11.82 -16.33 -30.44
CA ASP A 547 13.23 -16.32 -30.01
C ASP A 547 13.74 -14.93 -29.66
N MET A 548 13.26 -13.88 -30.33
CA MET A 548 13.60 -12.48 -30.00
C MET A 548 13.18 -12.08 -28.59
N GLU A 549 12.04 -12.60 -28.12
CA GLU A 549 11.55 -12.33 -26.76
C GLU A 549 12.39 -13.10 -25.73
N LEU A 550 12.70 -14.37 -26.01
CA LEU A 550 13.61 -15.16 -25.18
C LEU A 550 15.01 -14.53 -25.11
N LEU A 551 15.53 -14.04 -26.23
CA LEU A 551 16.81 -13.33 -26.28
C LEU A 551 16.79 -12.08 -25.41
N ALA A 552 15.70 -11.31 -25.41
CA ALA A 552 15.54 -10.15 -24.55
C ALA A 552 15.57 -10.54 -23.06
N TYR A 553 14.88 -11.62 -22.68
CA TYR A 553 14.94 -12.15 -21.31
C TYR A 553 16.35 -12.61 -20.93
N ALA A 554 17.04 -13.36 -21.79
CA ALA A 554 18.40 -13.83 -21.54
C ALA A 554 19.38 -12.65 -21.35
N ASN A 555 19.31 -11.64 -22.22
CA ASN A 555 20.17 -10.46 -22.14
C ASN A 555 19.90 -9.62 -20.89
N THR A 556 18.62 -9.51 -20.49
CA THR A 556 18.22 -8.68 -19.34
C THR A 556 18.56 -9.36 -18.01
N THR A 557 18.42 -10.68 -17.93
CA THR A 557 18.68 -11.42 -16.68
C THR A 557 20.14 -11.80 -16.51
N GLY A 558 20.85 -12.06 -17.62
CA GLY A 558 22.24 -12.51 -17.62
C GLY A 558 22.46 -13.88 -16.97
N VAL A 559 21.44 -14.76 -16.98
CA VAL A 559 21.53 -16.11 -16.39
C VAL A 559 21.59 -17.23 -17.42
N ASP A 560 22.14 -18.38 -17.02
CA ASP A 560 22.29 -19.56 -17.88
C ASP A 560 20.99 -20.40 -17.98
N LEU A 561 20.16 -20.39 -16.93
CA LEU A 561 18.87 -21.10 -16.91
C LEU A 561 17.73 -20.21 -16.41
N ILE A 562 16.62 -20.18 -17.15
CA ILE A 562 15.37 -19.54 -16.75
C ILE A 562 14.28 -20.62 -16.68
N VAL A 563 13.80 -20.89 -15.48
CA VAL A 563 12.71 -21.84 -15.24
C VAL A 563 11.42 -21.07 -14.95
N SER A 564 10.38 -21.46 -15.67
CA SER A 564 9.03 -20.89 -15.67
C SER A 564 7.95 -21.94 -15.42
N ALA A 565 6.74 -21.47 -15.11
CA ALA A 565 5.53 -22.26 -14.96
C ALA A 565 4.39 -21.55 -15.72
N HIS A 566 3.19 -21.42 -15.14
CA HIS A 566 2.08 -20.56 -15.58
C HIS A 566 1.35 -20.98 -16.86
N THR A 567 2.06 -21.42 -17.91
CA THR A 567 1.42 -21.89 -19.16
C THR A 567 0.89 -23.31 -19.04
N HIS A 568 1.38 -24.07 -18.05
CA HIS A 568 1.09 -25.47 -17.76
C HIS A 568 1.53 -26.44 -18.88
N VAL A 569 2.30 -25.97 -19.86
CA VAL A 569 2.79 -26.77 -20.98
C VAL A 569 4.30 -26.97 -20.82
N PRO A 570 4.77 -28.22 -20.67
CA PRO A 570 6.21 -28.47 -20.56
C PRO A 570 6.91 -28.09 -21.86
N PHE A 571 8.02 -27.38 -21.75
CA PHE A 571 8.90 -27.13 -22.89
C PHE A 571 10.32 -26.85 -22.41
N THR A 572 11.29 -27.09 -23.29
CA THR A 572 12.68 -26.65 -23.13
C THR A 572 13.17 -26.05 -24.43
N ARG A 573 13.94 -24.96 -24.37
CA ARG A 573 14.60 -24.36 -25.55
C ARG A 573 15.82 -23.56 -25.13
N THR A 574 16.89 -23.63 -25.92
CA THR A 574 18.10 -22.85 -25.71
C THR A 574 18.16 -21.67 -26.68
N VAL A 575 18.36 -20.45 -26.19
CA VAL A 575 18.56 -19.23 -26.99
C VAL A 575 19.73 -18.45 -26.42
N SER A 576 20.74 -18.15 -27.25
CA SER A 576 21.95 -17.41 -26.84
C SER A 576 22.61 -17.97 -25.57
N GLU A 577 22.82 -19.29 -25.54
CA GLU A 577 23.43 -20.03 -24.41
C GLU A 577 22.60 -20.06 -23.12
N CYS A 578 21.42 -19.42 -23.09
CA CYS A 578 20.46 -19.50 -22.00
C CYS A 578 19.41 -20.60 -22.25
N HIS A 579 19.18 -21.46 -21.27
CA HIS A 579 18.17 -22.51 -21.29
C HIS A 579 16.84 -22.03 -20.68
N PHE A 580 15.79 -22.03 -21.48
CA PHE A 580 14.43 -21.73 -21.04
C PHE A 580 13.67 -23.02 -20.79
N ILE A 581 13.15 -23.18 -19.59
CA ILE A 581 12.45 -24.38 -19.15
C ILE A 581 11.07 -23.98 -18.63
N ASN A 582 10.02 -24.66 -19.07
CA ASN A 582 8.74 -24.65 -18.38
C ASN A 582 8.48 -26.02 -17.77
N THR A 583 8.17 -26.09 -16.48
CA THR A 583 7.99 -27.38 -15.79
C THR A 583 6.79 -28.18 -16.27
N GLY A 584 5.88 -27.56 -17.03
CA GLY A 584 4.52 -28.06 -17.16
C GLY A 584 3.77 -27.87 -15.85
N SER A 585 2.76 -28.70 -15.61
CA SER A 585 1.95 -28.60 -14.40
C SER A 585 1.82 -29.93 -13.65
N VAL A 586 2.00 -29.86 -12.33
CA VAL A 586 1.76 -30.99 -11.43
C VAL A 586 0.26 -31.29 -11.35
N GLY A 587 -0.55 -30.26 -11.14
CA GLY A 587 -1.94 -30.46 -10.73
C GLY A 587 -2.99 -30.05 -11.75
N ARG A 588 -2.62 -29.35 -12.81
CA ARG A 588 -3.51 -28.81 -13.84
C ARG A 588 -2.86 -28.80 -15.23
N PRO A 589 -2.50 -29.96 -15.82
CA PRO A 589 -1.96 -30.02 -17.18
C PRO A 589 -2.87 -29.34 -18.22
N ALA A 590 -2.27 -28.77 -19.26
CA ALA A 590 -2.98 -28.03 -20.31
C ALA A 590 -2.56 -28.42 -21.74
N ASP A 591 -1.81 -29.51 -21.89
CA ASP A 591 -1.23 -29.97 -23.15
C ASP A 591 -1.86 -31.27 -23.70
N GLY A 592 -2.99 -31.70 -23.13
CA GLY A 592 -3.74 -32.88 -23.55
C GLY A 592 -3.33 -34.19 -22.87
N ASP A 593 -2.33 -34.17 -21.99
CA ASP A 593 -1.96 -35.32 -21.15
C ASP A 593 -2.37 -35.07 -19.68
N PRO A 594 -3.32 -35.85 -19.12
CA PRO A 594 -3.81 -35.64 -17.77
C PRO A 594 -2.84 -36.07 -16.66
N ARG A 595 -1.71 -36.72 -16.99
CA ARG A 595 -0.70 -37.10 -16.00
C ARG A 595 0.01 -35.87 -15.44
N ALA A 596 0.38 -35.92 -14.15
CA ALA A 596 1.15 -34.87 -13.51
C ALA A 596 2.51 -34.72 -14.20
N CYS A 597 2.98 -33.48 -14.37
CA CYS A 597 4.25 -33.15 -15.00
C CYS A 597 5.16 -32.39 -14.04
N TYR A 598 6.44 -32.74 -14.04
CA TYR A 598 7.50 -31.94 -13.43
C TYR A 598 8.80 -32.05 -14.25
N CYS A 599 9.78 -31.20 -13.95
CA CYS A 599 11.09 -31.26 -14.62
C CYS A 599 12.17 -31.74 -13.66
N LEU A 600 12.96 -32.73 -14.07
CA LEU A 600 14.17 -33.14 -13.37
C LEU A 600 15.38 -32.49 -14.04
N LEU A 601 16.08 -31.66 -13.28
CA LEU A 601 17.29 -30.96 -13.69
C LEU A 601 18.51 -31.62 -13.02
N GLU A 602 19.42 -32.17 -13.81
CA GLU A 602 20.73 -32.64 -13.33
C GLU A 602 21.80 -31.64 -13.77
N ALA A 603 22.68 -31.26 -12.83
CA ALA A 603 23.83 -30.41 -13.16
C ALA A 603 25.11 -31.26 -13.23
N ASN A 604 25.88 -31.02 -14.29
CA ASN A 604 27.19 -31.63 -14.57
C ASN A 604 27.16 -33.15 -14.86
N PRO A 605 26.85 -33.59 -16.10
CA PRO A 605 26.45 -32.77 -17.26
C PRO A 605 25.03 -32.22 -17.12
N LEU A 606 24.73 -31.09 -17.77
CA LEU A 606 23.38 -30.52 -17.79
C LEU A 606 22.41 -31.49 -18.50
N SER A 607 21.39 -31.93 -17.77
CA SER A 607 20.29 -32.73 -18.29
C SER A 607 18.97 -32.17 -17.81
N ILE A 608 18.06 -31.89 -18.75
CA ILE A 608 16.72 -31.37 -18.47
C ILE A 608 15.73 -32.38 -19.03
N CYS A 609 14.92 -32.98 -18.15
CA CYS A 609 13.96 -34.01 -18.52
C CYS A 609 12.59 -33.75 -17.88
N HIS A 610 11.54 -33.66 -18.71
CA HIS A 610 10.16 -33.62 -18.23
C HIS A 610 9.63 -35.02 -17.95
N ILE A 611 9.12 -35.22 -16.73
CA ILE A 611 8.64 -36.51 -16.25
C ILE A 611 7.13 -36.46 -16.09
N ARG A 612 6.44 -37.50 -16.60
CA ARG A 612 4.98 -37.65 -16.53
C ARG A 612 4.60 -38.80 -15.61
N ILE A 613 3.80 -38.52 -14.57
CA ILE A 613 3.43 -39.48 -13.53
C ILE A 613 1.90 -39.62 -13.44
N PRO A 614 1.35 -40.85 -13.51
CA PRO A 614 -0.06 -41.07 -13.24
C PRO A 614 -0.36 -40.83 -11.76
N TYR A 615 -1.54 -40.29 -11.48
CA TYR A 615 -2.07 -40.12 -10.13
C TYR A 615 -3.56 -40.46 -10.12
N ASP A 616 -4.14 -40.61 -8.92
CA ASP A 616 -5.56 -40.94 -8.77
C ASP A 616 -6.45 -39.72 -9.07
N ILE A 617 -6.72 -39.50 -10.37
CA ILE A 617 -7.58 -38.42 -10.86
C ILE A 617 -9.00 -38.57 -10.32
N GLU A 618 -9.51 -39.79 -10.21
CA GLU A 618 -10.90 -40.03 -9.78
C GLU A 618 -11.10 -39.63 -8.32
N SER A 619 -10.12 -39.88 -7.45
CA SER A 619 -10.13 -39.36 -6.06
C SER A 619 -10.21 -37.83 -6.01
N VAL A 620 -9.42 -37.13 -6.83
CA VAL A 620 -9.43 -35.65 -6.91
C VAL A 620 -10.77 -35.13 -7.41
N THR A 621 -11.29 -35.71 -8.49
CA THR A 621 -12.57 -35.27 -9.06
C THR A 621 -13.75 -35.52 -8.12
N GLY A 622 -13.74 -36.63 -7.37
CA GLY A 622 -14.71 -36.89 -6.31
C GLY A 622 -14.64 -35.85 -5.18
N ALA A 623 -13.43 -35.44 -4.79
CA ALA A 623 -13.23 -34.37 -3.80
C ALA A 623 -13.69 -33.00 -4.31
N ILE A 624 -13.44 -32.66 -5.58
CA ILE A 624 -13.96 -31.42 -6.23
C ILE A 624 -15.48 -31.37 -6.17
N GLN A 625 -16.16 -32.48 -6.52
CA GLN A 625 -17.61 -32.57 -6.46
C GLN A 625 -18.14 -32.42 -5.03
N LYS A 626 -17.53 -33.10 -4.06
CA LYS A 626 -17.89 -33.00 -2.65
C LYS A 626 -17.69 -31.60 -2.08
N ALA A 627 -16.67 -30.88 -2.54
CA ALA A 627 -16.37 -29.51 -2.17
C ALA A 627 -17.35 -28.47 -2.77
N GLY A 628 -18.20 -28.88 -3.72
CA GLY A 628 -19.10 -27.99 -4.45
C GLY A 628 -18.39 -27.07 -5.44
N LEU A 629 -17.19 -27.46 -5.89
CA LEU A 629 -16.44 -26.73 -6.91
C LEU A 629 -17.00 -27.01 -8.32
N PRO A 630 -16.80 -26.09 -9.29
CA PRO A 630 -17.25 -26.27 -10.67
C PRO A 630 -16.88 -27.61 -11.31
N ALA A 631 -17.86 -28.32 -11.85
CA ALA A 631 -17.67 -29.60 -12.52
C ALA A 631 -16.75 -29.54 -13.76
N ILE A 632 -16.59 -28.34 -14.34
CA ILE A 632 -15.63 -28.08 -15.42
C ILE A 632 -14.19 -28.41 -15.01
N PHE A 633 -13.85 -28.29 -13.72
CA PHE A 633 -12.52 -28.66 -13.23
C PHE A 633 -12.29 -30.17 -13.29
N CYS A 634 -13.33 -30.99 -13.10
CA CYS A 634 -13.20 -32.44 -13.28
C CYS A 634 -12.92 -32.80 -14.75
N THR A 635 -13.59 -32.11 -15.68
CA THR A 635 -13.39 -32.32 -17.13
C THR A 635 -11.97 -31.91 -17.54
N MET A 636 -11.53 -30.74 -17.08
CA MET A 636 -10.18 -30.22 -17.27
C MET A 636 -9.12 -31.24 -16.81
N LEU A 637 -9.25 -31.80 -15.60
CA LEU A 637 -8.28 -32.77 -15.06
C LEU A 637 -8.28 -34.11 -15.80
N ARG A 638 -9.44 -34.64 -16.20
CA ARG A 638 -9.53 -35.93 -16.90
C ARG A 638 -8.89 -35.91 -18.29
N HIS A 639 -8.93 -34.75 -18.95
CA HIS A 639 -8.43 -34.59 -20.31
C HIS A 639 -7.08 -33.86 -20.39
N GLY A 640 -6.61 -33.24 -19.30
CA GLY A 640 -5.37 -32.46 -19.31
C GLY A 640 -5.44 -31.23 -20.22
N ILE A 641 -6.61 -30.59 -20.31
CA ILE A 641 -6.88 -29.48 -21.24
C ILE A 641 -7.14 -28.16 -20.50
N PRO A 642 -6.98 -27.00 -21.14
CA PRO A 642 -7.34 -25.70 -20.56
C PRO A 642 -8.83 -25.60 -20.18
N ILE A 643 -9.15 -24.77 -19.18
CA ILE A 643 -10.53 -24.52 -18.73
C ILE A 643 -11.44 -24.05 -19.87
N GLY A 644 -10.94 -23.22 -20.78
CA GLY A 644 -11.71 -22.72 -21.92
C GLY A 644 -12.22 -23.85 -22.82
N GLU A 645 -11.38 -24.85 -23.07
CA GLU A 645 -11.72 -26.02 -23.89
C GLU A 645 -12.61 -27.02 -23.16
N ALA A 646 -12.35 -27.25 -21.87
CA ALA A 646 -13.24 -28.06 -21.02
C ALA A 646 -14.68 -27.54 -21.01
N GLY A 647 -14.86 -26.22 -21.12
CA GLY A 647 -16.17 -25.58 -21.22
C GLY A 647 -16.92 -25.89 -22.52
N MET A 648 -16.21 -26.21 -23.61
CA MET A 648 -16.81 -26.60 -24.89
C MET A 648 -17.29 -28.06 -24.87
N ILE A 649 -16.48 -28.97 -24.29
CA ILE A 649 -16.84 -30.39 -24.13
C ILE A 649 -18.09 -30.54 -23.23
N GLY A 650 -18.15 -29.79 -22.13
CA GLY A 650 -19.30 -29.79 -21.21
C GLY A 650 -20.62 -29.30 -21.82
N ARG A 651 -20.60 -28.66 -22.99
CA ARG A 651 -21.79 -28.19 -23.74
C ARG A 651 -22.20 -29.12 -24.90
N GLY A 652 -21.60 -30.31 -25.01
CA GLY A 652 -21.91 -31.30 -26.04
C GLY A 652 -21.09 -31.18 -27.33
N GLY A 653 -19.97 -30.45 -27.31
CA GLY A 653 -18.99 -30.44 -28.41
C GLY A 653 -18.05 -31.64 -28.36
N GLU A 654 -17.60 -32.13 -29.52
CA GLU A 654 -16.55 -33.16 -29.61
C GLU A 654 -15.20 -32.60 -29.11
N ALA A 655 -14.39 -33.45 -28.47
CA ALA A 655 -13.03 -33.10 -28.07
C ALA A 655 -12.18 -32.77 -29.32
N PRO A 656 -11.26 -31.78 -29.26
CA PRO A 656 -10.34 -31.52 -30.34
C PRO A 656 -9.54 -32.78 -30.69
N LYS A 657 -9.39 -33.07 -32.00
CA LYS A 657 -8.52 -34.14 -32.48
C LYS A 657 -7.08 -33.86 -32.06
N GLU A 658 -6.45 -34.86 -31.45
CA GLU A 658 -5.02 -35.00 -31.12
C GLU A 658 -4.16 -33.75 -31.36
N ILE A 659 -3.86 -33.02 -30.29
CA ILE A 659 -2.67 -32.18 -30.26
C ILE A 659 -1.50 -33.16 -30.35
N GLY A 660 -0.75 -33.14 -31.46
CA GLY A 660 0.31 -34.09 -31.75
C GLY A 660 1.20 -34.30 -30.53
N GLY A 661 1.28 -35.55 -30.06
CA GLY A 661 1.92 -35.90 -28.80
C GLY A 661 3.34 -35.35 -28.74
N ILE A 662 3.56 -34.39 -27.85
CA ILE A 662 4.90 -33.98 -27.44
C ILE A 662 5.38 -35.09 -26.50
N SER A 663 6.16 -36.02 -27.05
CA SER A 663 6.80 -37.09 -26.27
C SER A 663 7.73 -36.49 -25.20
N ALA A 664 7.95 -37.21 -24.11
CA ALA A 664 8.95 -36.85 -23.11
C ALA A 664 10.33 -36.71 -23.78
N GLU A 665 10.79 -35.47 -23.95
CA GLU A 665 12.09 -35.15 -24.56
C GLU A 665 13.09 -34.86 -23.44
N CYS A 666 14.13 -35.69 -23.30
CA CYS A 666 15.32 -35.30 -22.55
C CYS A 666 16.24 -34.53 -23.50
N SER A 667 16.59 -33.29 -23.13
CA SER A 667 17.67 -32.54 -23.76
C SER A 667 18.97 -32.78 -22.99
N VAL A 668 20.02 -33.24 -23.69
CA VAL A 668 21.35 -33.50 -23.12
C VAL A 668 22.37 -32.71 -23.94
N ASP A 669 23.01 -31.73 -23.33
CA ASP A 669 24.13 -31.03 -23.97
C ASP A 669 25.42 -31.83 -23.78
N LYS A 670 25.88 -32.46 -24.87
CA LYS A 670 27.19 -33.10 -24.92
C LYS A 670 28.24 -32.02 -25.19
N MET A 671 28.79 -31.43 -24.15
CA MET A 671 30.06 -30.68 -24.26
C MET A 671 31.13 -31.65 -24.78
N GLN A 672 31.66 -31.38 -25.97
CA GLN A 672 32.77 -32.11 -26.58
C GLN A 672 34.02 -32.01 -25.70
N MET A 673 34.24 -32.99 -24.83
CA MET A 673 35.59 -33.30 -24.35
C MET A 673 36.06 -34.54 -25.10
N GLY A 674 37.02 -34.32 -26.01
CA GLY A 674 37.65 -35.36 -26.80
C GLY A 674 38.35 -36.37 -25.91
N PHE A 675 37.80 -37.58 -25.85
CA PHE A 675 38.56 -38.79 -25.56
C PHE A 675 38.16 -39.82 -26.61
N GLU A 676 39.13 -40.21 -27.44
CA GLU A 676 39.01 -41.31 -28.38
C GLU A 676 38.75 -42.63 -27.63
N PRO A 677 37.97 -43.56 -28.22
CA PRO A 677 37.61 -44.81 -27.56
C PRO A 677 38.77 -45.81 -27.56
N GLN A 678 39.04 -46.39 -26.39
CA GLN A 678 39.49 -47.78 -26.25
C GLN A 678 38.55 -48.53 -25.32
#